data_AF-A0A4Q2DXC3-F1
#
_entry.id   AF-A0A4Q2DXC3-F1
#
_cell.length_a   1.000
_cell.length_b   1.000
_cell.length_c   1.000
_cell.angle_alpha   90.00
_cell.angle_beta   90.00
_cell.angle_gamma   90.00
#
_symmetry.space_group_name_H-M   'P 1'
#
loop_
_entity.id
_entity.type
_entity.pdbx_description
1 polymer ?
#
loop_
_entity_poly.entity_id
_entity_poly.type
_entity_poly.pdbx_seq_one_letter_code
_entity_poly.pdbx_strand_id
1 'polypeptide(L)'
;MALTKIFVTGATGFIGGSVLSRLLEHPEAKSFEIVALVRSKDKAEKLSTLGVKTVLGDYTSYDLLTKSASEADIVIALANSDDLPAANAILAGLKQRFEATGKAPILIHTSGTAIIMDNALGLHGDHTIYSDLQSDELQALPETALHRNVDIPLVNADKEGYVRAYLVTPGTVFGTAAGPLVDLGIQNKFSMQVPFFVKAALARKRGGFIGAGKNVWSAASLSDTVNFFIVLFDAIRKNPDSIGHGKDGYYFVENLEYSGYEVAEAIGQALVELGVADTAEPNALSEEELTQTLGNFWPLLATNSRARGDRSRGLGWKPVDGKDALIQNVKDNVFELSKAVMSSSDNRQRQGRDDVSSFFTPERNTVDRLNDNRGMSAGYNSNSYTHTGRQEPLKGGKDEEDEAWDVYADFNNAGPRYSTAYGTGTTNSAGYQQLQTPPTPSALEQQVDSSGNKVEMVTVPAMGAEWSKDELRNMTKKARKEDKQERRKECWKAWNRDQRGMCGKHVTRRVFVFILFGLCAAIGIVLAFTIPRVPRITFNSATPLANATGDWATAVPTIFSRSPANFSFPAYAALQLDTTSNFLPLRFTSLKAEVFDLNTDRQVGTGDLGKRVIPARGFPRILLPLNMTFTAANDSDTTWKNWYDACKNRAIYPDGKRTPLKFRLSLDMSILGLPNRPKTTLQVADAECPFELPLNSS
;
A
#
# COMPACT_ATOMS: atom_id res chain seq x y z
N MET A 1 -35.17 -26.13 -2.27
CA MET A 1 -35.05 -24.88 -3.04
C MET A 1 -33.62 -24.76 -3.54
N ALA A 2 -33.35 -23.96 -4.57
CA ALA A 2 -31.97 -23.62 -4.93
C ALA A 2 -31.36 -22.71 -3.85
N LEU A 3 -30.04 -22.77 -3.65
CA LEU A 3 -29.33 -21.87 -2.74
C LEU A 3 -29.08 -20.52 -3.43
N THR A 4 -29.33 -19.42 -2.73
CA THR A 4 -28.89 -18.08 -3.16
C THR A 4 -27.39 -17.98 -2.96
N LYS A 5 -26.62 -17.83 -4.04
CA LYS A 5 -25.17 -17.66 -3.95
C LYS A 5 -24.81 -16.21 -3.66
N ILE A 6 -24.09 -15.97 -2.57
CA ILE A 6 -23.70 -14.64 -2.10
C ILE A 6 -22.18 -14.53 -2.11
N PHE A 7 -21.62 -13.66 -2.94
CA PHE A 7 -20.18 -13.36 -2.91
C PHE A 7 -19.91 -12.08 -2.11
N VAL A 8 -19.07 -12.17 -1.08
CA VAL A 8 -18.79 -11.08 -0.13
C VAL A 8 -17.33 -10.67 -0.22
N THR A 9 -17.09 -9.40 -0.58
CA THR A 9 -15.78 -8.77 -0.48
C THR A 9 -15.71 -7.94 0.81
N GLY A 10 -14.55 -7.87 1.46
CA GLY A 10 -14.42 -7.15 2.74
C GLY A 10 -14.98 -7.89 3.96
N ALA A 11 -15.30 -9.19 3.82
CA ALA A 11 -15.86 -10.10 4.82
C ALA A 11 -15.12 -10.22 6.19
N THR A 12 -13.98 -9.54 6.36
CA THR A 12 -13.23 -9.46 7.64
C THR A 12 -12.82 -8.03 8.02
N GLY A 13 -13.43 -7.02 7.38
CA GLY A 13 -13.37 -5.62 7.79
C GLY A 13 -14.40 -5.29 8.87
N PHE A 14 -14.40 -4.03 9.34
CA PHE A 14 -15.23 -3.57 10.46
C PHE A 14 -16.75 -3.76 10.19
N ILE A 15 -17.27 -3.21 9.08
CA ILE A 15 -18.67 -3.40 8.67
C ILE A 15 -18.88 -4.82 8.12
N GLY A 16 -18.04 -5.25 7.18
CA GLY A 16 -18.24 -6.50 6.43
C GLY A 16 -18.19 -7.79 7.26
N GLY A 17 -17.45 -7.82 8.38
CA GLY A 17 -17.48 -8.95 9.30
C GLY A 17 -18.79 -9.04 10.11
N SER A 18 -19.37 -7.90 10.47
CA SER A 18 -20.66 -7.84 11.17
C SER A 18 -21.83 -8.12 10.23
N VAL A 19 -21.78 -7.64 8.98
CA VAL A 19 -22.74 -8.04 7.93
C VAL A 19 -22.67 -9.55 7.68
N LEU A 20 -21.47 -10.13 7.57
CA LEU A 20 -21.33 -11.59 7.42
C LEU A 20 -21.86 -12.36 8.65
N SER A 21 -21.59 -11.89 9.87
CA SER A 21 -22.14 -12.50 11.09
C SER A 21 -23.67 -12.52 11.05
N ARG A 22 -24.31 -11.41 10.69
CA ARG A 22 -25.77 -11.30 10.62
C ARG A 22 -26.41 -12.03 9.42
N LEU A 23 -25.66 -12.30 8.36
CA LEU A 23 -26.08 -13.21 7.27
C LEU A 23 -26.01 -14.69 7.68
N LEU A 24 -25.09 -15.08 8.57
CA LEU A 24 -24.99 -16.42 9.13
C LEU A 24 -26.05 -16.68 10.22
N GLU A 25 -26.39 -15.66 11.00
CA GLU A 25 -27.46 -15.66 12.01
C GLU A 25 -28.88 -15.53 11.40
N HIS A 26 -28.98 -15.30 10.10
CA HIS A 26 -30.23 -15.01 9.42
C HIS A 26 -31.23 -16.18 9.49
N PRO A 27 -32.55 -15.96 9.68
CA PRO A 27 -33.55 -17.04 9.70
C PRO A 27 -33.52 -17.94 8.46
N GLU A 28 -33.16 -17.37 7.31
CA GLU A 28 -33.03 -18.09 6.04
C GLU A 28 -31.59 -18.51 5.68
N ALA A 29 -30.62 -18.42 6.60
CA ALA A 29 -29.19 -18.71 6.33
C ALA A 29 -28.94 -20.10 5.71
N LYS A 30 -29.79 -21.08 6.01
CA LYS A 30 -29.77 -22.43 5.40
C LYS A 30 -30.07 -22.45 3.89
N SER A 31 -30.55 -21.35 3.33
CA SER A 31 -30.76 -21.14 1.90
C SER A 31 -29.62 -20.37 1.21
N PHE A 32 -28.61 -19.91 1.97
CA PHE A 32 -27.51 -19.11 1.43
C PHE A 32 -26.27 -19.97 1.19
N GLU A 33 -25.61 -19.74 0.06
CA GLU A 33 -24.24 -20.22 -0.19
C GLU A 33 -23.30 -19.02 -0.19
N ILE A 34 -22.70 -18.73 0.97
CA ILE A 34 -21.82 -17.57 1.13
C ILE A 34 -20.38 -17.91 0.75
N VAL A 35 -19.81 -17.11 -0.15
CA VAL A 35 -18.42 -17.18 -0.61
C VAL A 35 -17.71 -15.87 -0.25
N ALA A 36 -16.68 -15.92 0.59
CA ALA A 36 -15.93 -14.75 1.04
C ALA A 36 -14.55 -14.63 0.37
N LEU A 37 -14.20 -13.44 -0.12
CA LEU A 37 -12.83 -13.14 -0.56
C LEU A 37 -11.92 -12.84 0.65
N VAL A 38 -10.81 -13.57 0.78
CA VAL A 38 -9.86 -13.40 1.90
C VAL A 38 -8.39 -13.45 1.47
N ARG A 39 -7.60 -12.52 2.00
CA ARG A 39 -6.17 -12.34 1.67
C ARG A 39 -5.22 -13.38 2.31
N SER A 40 -5.71 -14.21 3.23
CA SER A 40 -4.85 -15.04 4.09
C SER A 40 -5.48 -16.38 4.42
N LYS A 41 -4.67 -17.45 4.35
CA LYS A 41 -5.10 -18.83 4.61
C LYS A 41 -5.59 -19.07 6.05
N ASP A 42 -5.04 -18.37 7.05
CA ASP A 42 -5.54 -18.40 8.44
C ASP A 42 -7.01 -17.93 8.54
N LYS A 43 -7.32 -16.73 8.01
CA LYS A 43 -8.71 -16.25 7.94
C LYS A 43 -9.61 -17.16 7.11
N ALA A 44 -9.09 -17.80 6.05
CA ALA A 44 -9.85 -18.76 5.26
C ALA A 44 -10.24 -20.01 6.08
N GLU A 45 -9.28 -20.59 6.81
CA GLU A 45 -9.51 -21.74 7.68
C GLU A 45 -10.51 -21.40 8.80
N LYS A 46 -10.36 -20.24 9.44
CA LYS A 46 -11.29 -19.78 10.49
C LYS A 46 -12.70 -19.45 9.98
N LEU A 47 -12.85 -18.86 8.78
CA LEU A 47 -14.19 -18.68 8.18
C LEU A 47 -14.84 -20.03 7.82
N SER A 48 -14.05 -21.03 7.42
CA SER A 48 -14.58 -22.35 7.09
C SER A 48 -15.19 -23.09 8.29
N THR A 49 -14.77 -22.80 9.53
CA THR A 49 -15.43 -23.35 10.75
C THR A 49 -16.82 -22.75 11.00
N LEU A 50 -17.16 -21.64 10.35
CA LEU A 50 -18.48 -21.02 10.36
C LEU A 50 -19.33 -21.40 9.13
N GLY A 51 -18.89 -22.39 8.33
CA GLY A 51 -19.58 -22.85 7.12
C GLY A 51 -19.42 -21.94 5.89
N VAL A 52 -18.66 -20.84 5.99
CA VAL A 52 -18.42 -19.90 4.89
C VAL A 52 -17.41 -20.50 3.91
N LYS A 53 -17.75 -20.55 2.62
CA LYS A 53 -16.80 -20.89 1.55
C LYS A 53 -15.85 -19.71 1.33
N THR A 54 -14.60 -19.95 0.93
CA THR A 54 -13.61 -18.87 0.83
C THR A 54 -12.78 -18.95 -0.44
N VAL A 55 -12.62 -17.82 -1.12
CA VAL A 55 -11.66 -17.62 -2.22
C VAL A 55 -10.43 -16.92 -1.66
N LEU A 56 -9.25 -17.52 -1.84
CA LEU A 56 -7.98 -16.93 -1.41
C LEU A 56 -7.49 -15.93 -2.48
N GLY A 57 -7.48 -14.65 -2.15
CA GLY A 57 -7.09 -13.56 -3.04
C GLY A 57 -7.20 -12.19 -2.39
N ASP A 58 -6.76 -11.16 -3.10
CA ASP A 58 -6.87 -9.75 -2.71
C ASP A 58 -7.81 -8.98 -3.67
N TYR A 59 -8.03 -7.69 -3.39
CA TYR A 59 -8.93 -6.87 -4.21
C TYR A 59 -8.32 -6.49 -5.57
N THR A 60 -7.00 -6.63 -5.73
CA THR A 60 -6.30 -6.52 -7.01
C THR A 60 -6.32 -7.82 -7.84
N SER A 61 -6.92 -8.90 -7.31
CA SER A 61 -7.03 -10.20 -7.99
C SER A 61 -8.21 -10.21 -8.97
N TYR A 62 -8.18 -9.36 -10.00
CA TYR A 62 -9.32 -9.06 -10.88
C TYR A 62 -9.95 -10.30 -11.53
N ASP A 63 -9.16 -11.29 -11.94
CA ASP A 63 -9.67 -12.55 -12.51
C ASP A 63 -10.50 -13.35 -11.50
N LEU A 64 -10.10 -13.34 -10.22
CA LEU A 64 -10.83 -13.99 -9.13
C LEU A 64 -12.08 -13.20 -8.76
N LEU A 65 -12.06 -11.87 -8.80
CA LEU A 65 -13.24 -11.03 -8.62
C LEU A 65 -14.27 -11.30 -9.72
N THR A 66 -13.84 -11.23 -10.99
CA THR A 66 -14.67 -11.50 -12.17
C THR A 66 -15.34 -12.86 -12.09
N LYS A 67 -14.54 -13.91 -11.82
CA LYS A 67 -15.06 -15.26 -11.70
C LYS A 67 -16.02 -15.44 -10.51
N SER A 68 -15.68 -14.89 -9.34
CA SER A 68 -16.51 -15.06 -8.14
C SER A 68 -17.83 -14.31 -8.23
N ALA A 69 -17.83 -13.15 -8.91
CA ALA A 69 -19.04 -12.38 -9.20
C ALA A 69 -19.93 -13.07 -10.26
N SER A 70 -19.37 -13.68 -11.31
CA SER A 70 -20.19 -14.41 -12.30
C SER A 70 -20.84 -15.67 -11.71
N GLU A 71 -20.20 -16.31 -10.73
CA GLU A 71 -20.76 -17.45 -10.01
C GLU A 71 -21.87 -17.09 -9.00
N ALA A 72 -22.06 -15.83 -8.59
CA ALA A 72 -22.97 -15.40 -7.50
C ALA A 72 -24.27 -14.70 -7.94
N ASP A 73 -25.39 -14.95 -7.25
CA ASP A 73 -26.68 -14.26 -7.44
C ASP A 73 -26.66 -12.83 -6.88
N ILE A 74 -25.95 -12.66 -5.76
CA ILE A 74 -25.82 -11.42 -5.01
C ILE A 74 -24.33 -11.19 -4.74
N VAL A 75 -23.80 -10.02 -5.08
CA VAL A 75 -22.49 -9.56 -4.63
C VAL A 75 -22.69 -8.48 -3.58
N ILE A 76 -22.02 -8.62 -2.42
CA ILE A 76 -22.00 -7.62 -1.36
C ILE A 76 -20.56 -7.12 -1.23
N ALA A 77 -20.32 -5.90 -1.69
CA ALA A 77 -18.99 -5.30 -1.81
C ALA A 77 -18.72 -4.35 -0.63
N LEU A 78 -17.95 -4.81 0.36
CA LEU A 78 -17.57 -4.08 1.58
C LEU A 78 -16.05 -3.91 1.73
N ALA A 79 -15.28 -4.09 0.66
CA ALA A 79 -13.81 -4.10 0.71
C ALA A 79 -13.16 -2.72 0.56
N ASN A 80 -13.58 -1.95 -0.44
CA ASN A 80 -13.11 -0.59 -0.75
C ASN A 80 -14.15 0.09 -1.66
N SER A 81 -14.45 1.36 -1.37
CA SER A 81 -15.38 2.25 -2.07
C SER A 81 -14.76 2.91 -3.31
N ASP A 82 -13.43 3.01 -3.40
CA ASP A 82 -12.75 3.87 -4.39
C ASP A 82 -11.91 3.08 -5.43
N ASP A 83 -11.89 1.74 -5.32
CA ASP A 83 -11.14 0.84 -6.21
C ASP A 83 -11.91 0.52 -7.50
N LEU A 84 -11.82 1.44 -8.47
CA LEU A 84 -12.45 1.30 -9.79
C LEU A 84 -12.01 0.03 -10.55
N PRO A 85 -10.72 -0.38 -10.59
CA PRO A 85 -10.32 -1.66 -11.18
C PRO A 85 -11.06 -2.87 -10.58
N ALA A 86 -11.18 -2.95 -9.25
CA ALA A 86 -11.91 -4.03 -8.57
C ALA A 86 -13.42 -3.97 -8.83
N ALA A 87 -14.02 -2.77 -8.84
CA ALA A 87 -15.43 -2.57 -9.18
C ALA A 87 -15.74 -3.02 -10.62
N ASN A 88 -14.90 -2.64 -11.59
CA ASN A 88 -15.03 -3.07 -12.98
C ASN A 88 -14.88 -4.59 -13.15
N ALA A 89 -14.00 -5.23 -12.38
CA ALA A 89 -13.87 -6.69 -12.38
C ALA A 89 -15.14 -7.38 -11.84
N ILE A 90 -15.74 -6.83 -10.77
CA ILE A 90 -17.03 -7.30 -10.25
C ILE A 90 -18.13 -7.13 -11.31
N LEU A 91 -18.25 -5.94 -11.91
CA LEU A 91 -19.23 -5.67 -12.98
C LEU A 91 -19.09 -6.61 -14.18
N ALA A 92 -17.85 -6.87 -14.64
CA ALA A 92 -17.59 -7.81 -15.72
C ALA A 92 -18.07 -9.23 -15.40
N GLY A 93 -17.91 -9.68 -14.14
CA GLY A 93 -18.46 -10.95 -13.68
C GLY A 93 -19.99 -10.96 -13.64
N LEU A 94 -20.61 -9.90 -13.11
CA LEU A 94 -22.06 -9.76 -13.08
C LEU A 94 -22.68 -9.74 -14.49
N LYS A 95 -22.00 -9.12 -15.46
CA LYS A 95 -22.39 -9.11 -16.87
C LYS A 95 -22.33 -10.50 -17.51
N GLN A 96 -21.25 -11.26 -17.28
CA GLN A 96 -21.15 -12.67 -17.70
C GLN A 96 -22.29 -13.52 -17.11
N ARG A 97 -22.71 -13.27 -15.87
CA ARG A 97 -23.85 -13.96 -15.27
C ARG A 97 -25.17 -13.59 -15.93
N PHE A 98 -25.40 -12.31 -16.18
CA PHE A 98 -26.60 -11.83 -16.89
C PHE A 98 -26.71 -12.50 -18.26
N GLU A 99 -25.63 -12.48 -19.04
CA GLU A 99 -25.53 -13.13 -20.35
C GLU A 99 -25.78 -14.65 -20.27
N ALA A 100 -25.29 -15.32 -19.22
CA ALA A 100 -25.46 -16.77 -19.02
C ALA A 100 -26.82 -17.20 -18.43
N THR A 101 -27.61 -16.28 -17.85
CA THR A 101 -28.83 -16.64 -17.08
C THR A 101 -30.09 -15.87 -17.47
N GLY A 102 -29.98 -14.78 -18.23
CA GLY A 102 -31.09 -13.87 -18.55
C GLY A 102 -31.66 -13.11 -17.35
N LYS A 103 -30.96 -13.09 -16.21
CA LYS A 103 -31.42 -12.47 -14.95
C LYS A 103 -30.35 -11.51 -14.43
N ALA A 104 -30.72 -10.27 -14.16
CA ALA A 104 -29.82 -9.27 -13.58
C ALA A 104 -29.50 -9.65 -12.13
N PRO A 105 -28.24 -10.00 -11.78
CA PRO A 105 -27.84 -10.19 -10.40
C PRO A 105 -27.86 -8.87 -9.60
N ILE A 106 -27.81 -9.01 -8.28
CA ILE A 106 -27.85 -7.91 -7.33
C ILE A 106 -26.42 -7.54 -6.92
N LEU A 107 -26.09 -6.25 -6.92
CA LEU A 107 -24.88 -5.70 -6.34
C LEU A 107 -25.26 -4.74 -5.20
N ILE A 108 -24.90 -5.09 -3.97
CA ILE A 108 -24.97 -4.19 -2.81
C ILE A 108 -23.55 -3.67 -2.57
N HIS A 109 -23.29 -2.42 -2.95
CA HIS A 109 -22.00 -1.74 -2.78
C HIS A 109 -21.99 -0.87 -1.52
N THR A 110 -20.83 -0.74 -0.89
CA THR A 110 -20.60 0.17 0.24
C THR A 110 -19.79 1.37 -0.24
N SER A 111 -20.49 2.49 -0.46
CA SER A 111 -19.92 3.82 -0.68
C SER A 111 -19.91 4.56 0.68
N GLY A 112 -20.21 5.85 0.73
CA GLY A 112 -20.30 6.65 1.96
C GLY A 112 -20.85 8.05 1.72
N THR A 113 -21.28 8.76 2.76
CA THR A 113 -21.74 10.17 2.63
C THR A 113 -20.62 11.14 2.25
N ALA A 114 -19.39 10.66 2.08
CA ALA A 114 -18.28 11.40 1.49
C ALA A 114 -18.56 11.90 0.05
N ILE A 115 -19.55 11.32 -0.66
CA ILE A 115 -20.05 11.85 -1.94
C ILE A 115 -20.61 13.28 -1.83
N ILE A 116 -21.06 13.69 -0.64
CA ILE A 116 -21.66 15.00 -0.32
C ILE A 116 -20.83 15.76 0.73
N MET A 117 -19.50 15.73 0.62
CA MET A 117 -18.63 16.53 1.48
C MET A 117 -18.28 17.89 0.87
N ASP A 118 -18.02 18.88 1.73
CA ASP A 118 -17.47 20.18 1.34
C ASP A 118 -15.96 20.30 1.63
N ASN A 119 -15.46 21.53 1.78
CA ASN A 119 -14.11 21.84 2.23
C ASN A 119 -14.12 22.81 3.43
N ALA A 120 -14.91 22.51 4.47
CA ALA A 120 -15.10 23.41 5.62
C ALA A 120 -13.86 23.62 6.50
N LEU A 121 -12.87 22.72 6.44
CA LEU A 121 -11.62 22.78 7.22
C LEU A 121 -11.81 22.99 8.73
N GLY A 122 -12.94 22.53 9.28
CA GLY A 122 -13.32 22.69 10.68
C GLY A 122 -13.79 24.10 11.06
N LEU A 123 -13.87 25.04 10.12
CA LEU A 123 -14.12 26.46 10.37
C LEU A 123 -15.60 26.79 10.54
N HIS A 124 -16.50 26.03 9.89
CA HIS A 124 -17.94 26.27 9.85
C HIS A 124 -18.73 24.94 9.69
N GLY A 125 -20.06 24.99 9.86
CA GLY A 125 -20.94 23.80 9.94
C GLY A 125 -22.27 23.93 9.17
N ASP A 126 -22.47 25.06 8.51
CA ASP A 126 -23.48 25.27 7.49
C ASP A 126 -23.13 24.46 6.23
N HIS A 127 -24.04 23.55 5.87
CA HIS A 127 -23.89 22.63 4.76
C HIS A 127 -25.29 22.18 4.29
N THR A 128 -25.46 21.95 3.00
CA THR A 128 -26.69 21.39 2.43
C THR A 128 -27.01 20.03 3.06
N ILE A 129 -28.26 19.82 3.46
CA ILE A 129 -28.72 18.54 3.97
C ILE A 129 -29.33 17.77 2.80
N TYR A 130 -28.67 16.69 2.36
CA TYR A 130 -29.10 15.90 1.20
C TYR A 130 -29.96 14.71 1.62
N SER A 131 -31.14 14.53 1.02
CA SER A 131 -31.97 13.33 1.17
C SER A 131 -31.60 12.28 0.12
N ASP A 132 -31.61 11.00 0.50
CA ASP A 132 -31.49 9.88 -0.46
C ASP A 132 -32.74 9.70 -1.36
N LEU A 133 -33.81 10.49 -1.15
CA LEU A 133 -34.91 10.64 -2.10
C LEU A 133 -34.60 11.60 -3.27
N GLN A 134 -33.62 12.50 -3.14
CA GLN A 134 -33.29 13.53 -4.14
C GLN A 134 -32.34 12.98 -5.23
N SER A 135 -32.75 11.90 -5.92
CA SER A 135 -31.91 11.15 -6.85
C SER A 135 -31.25 12.00 -7.95
N ASP A 136 -31.95 13.01 -8.49
CA ASP A 136 -31.39 13.91 -9.50
C ASP A 136 -30.27 14.82 -8.96
N GLU A 137 -30.40 15.30 -7.72
CA GLU A 137 -29.36 16.09 -7.05
C GLU A 137 -28.12 15.23 -6.76
N LEU A 138 -28.33 13.97 -6.35
CA LEU A 138 -27.24 13.00 -6.16
C LEU A 138 -26.54 12.61 -7.47
N GLN A 139 -27.26 12.55 -8.60
CA GLN A 139 -26.60 12.37 -9.90
C GLN A 139 -25.90 13.62 -10.42
N ALA A 140 -26.34 14.81 -10.03
CA ALA A 140 -25.68 16.09 -10.35
C ALA A 140 -24.40 16.35 -9.55
N LEU A 141 -24.07 15.53 -8.54
CA LEU A 141 -22.82 15.63 -7.78
C LEU A 141 -21.59 15.43 -8.69
N PRO A 142 -20.54 16.26 -8.57
CA PRO A 142 -19.35 16.18 -9.42
C PRO A 142 -18.72 14.79 -9.46
N GLU A 143 -18.22 14.39 -10.63
CA GLU A 143 -17.48 13.12 -10.81
C GLU A 143 -16.18 13.08 -9.98
N THR A 144 -15.69 14.24 -9.54
CA THR A 144 -14.49 14.42 -8.71
C THR A 144 -14.77 14.38 -7.19
N ALA A 145 -16.03 14.27 -6.75
CA ALA A 145 -16.32 14.00 -5.34
C ALA A 145 -15.91 12.56 -4.96
N LEU A 146 -15.63 12.32 -3.68
CA LEU A 146 -15.10 11.02 -3.24
C LEU A 146 -16.10 9.89 -3.53
N HIS A 147 -15.62 8.66 -3.79
CA HIS A 147 -16.40 7.48 -4.21
C HIS A 147 -17.13 7.57 -5.57
N ARG A 148 -17.43 8.77 -6.10
CA ARG A 148 -18.16 8.93 -7.39
C ARG A 148 -17.45 8.27 -8.57
N ASN A 149 -16.12 8.12 -8.50
CA ASN A 149 -15.31 7.40 -9.48
C ASN A 149 -15.66 5.90 -9.59
N VAL A 150 -16.29 5.31 -8.57
CA VAL A 150 -16.84 3.94 -8.57
C VAL A 150 -18.36 3.95 -8.72
N ASP A 151 -19.05 4.82 -7.97
CA ASP A 151 -20.51 4.85 -7.96
C ASP A 151 -21.12 5.14 -9.34
N ILE A 152 -20.50 6.02 -10.14
CA ILE A 152 -20.98 6.35 -11.50
C ILE A 152 -20.94 5.11 -12.43
N PRO A 153 -19.82 4.36 -12.54
CA PRO A 153 -19.78 3.06 -13.19
C PRO A 153 -20.86 2.07 -12.73
N LEU A 154 -21.16 1.97 -11.42
CA LEU A 154 -22.20 1.07 -10.91
C LEU A 154 -23.61 1.50 -11.37
N VAL A 155 -23.90 2.81 -11.33
CA VAL A 155 -25.16 3.39 -11.83
C VAL A 155 -25.31 3.22 -13.35
N ASN A 156 -24.22 3.34 -14.10
CA ASN A 156 -24.24 3.13 -15.56
C ASN A 156 -24.44 1.65 -15.93
N ALA A 157 -23.85 0.72 -15.18
CA ALA A 157 -24.06 -0.72 -15.35
C ALA A 157 -25.52 -1.13 -15.09
N ASP A 158 -26.14 -0.54 -14.06
CA ASP A 158 -27.57 -0.70 -13.76
C ASP A 158 -28.46 -0.17 -14.90
N LYS A 159 -28.10 1.00 -15.46
CA LYS A 159 -28.74 1.62 -16.62
C LYS A 159 -28.58 0.81 -17.93
N GLU A 160 -27.53 0.01 -18.06
CA GLU A 160 -27.41 -1.00 -19.14
C GLU A 160 -28.32 -2.22 -18.91
N GLY A 161 -28.91 -2.39 -17.72
CA GLY A 161 -29.89 -3.41 -17.39
C GLY A 161 -29.34 -4.80 -17.02
N TYR A 162 -28.01 -4.98 -16.98
CA TYR A 162 -27.38 -6.27 -16.70
C TYR A 162 -27.13 -6.54 -15.21
N VAL A 163 -27.37 -5.58 -14.33
CA VAL A 163 -27.19 -5.67 -12.87
C VAL A 163 -28.22 -4.77 -12.18
N ARG A 164 -28.55 -5.06 -10.91
CA ARG A 164 -29.25 -4.11 -10.03
C ARG A 164 -28.29 -3.61 -8.95
N ALA A 165 -27.92 -2.33 -9.02
CA ALA A 165 -26.95 -1.70 -8.14
C ALA A 165 -27.63 -0.94 -7.00
N TYR A 166 -27.29 -1.31 -5.77
CA TYR A 166 -27.74 -0.67 -4.53
C TYR A 166 -26.50 -0.15 -3.79
N LEU A 167 -26.43 1.16 -3.58
CA LEU A 167 -25.29 1.90 -3.07
C LEU A 167 -25.60 2.34 -1.63
N VAL A 168 -25.12 1.56 -0.67
CA VAL A 168 -25.26 1.89 0.75
C VAL A 168 -24.22 2.95 1.10
N THR A 169 -24.69 4.13 1.49
CA THR A 169 -23.87 5.33 1.73
C THR A 169 -23.93 5.74 3.20
N PRO A 170 -23.19 5.05 4.09
CA PRO A 170 -23.14 5.39 5.51
C PRO A 170 -22.38 6.69 5.80
N GLY A 171 -22.77 7.36 6.88
CA GLY A 171 -21.97 8.41 7.51
C GLY A 171 -20.81 7.84 8.33
N THR A 172 -20.35 8.56 9.36
CA THR A 172 -19.36 8.01 10.31
C THR A 172 -19.95 6.81 11.04
N VAL A 173 -19.47 5.60 10.73
CA VAL A 173 -19.86 4.37 11.44
C VAL A 173 -19.05 4.25 12.73
N PHE A 174 -19.71 4.41 13.87
CA PHE A 174 -19.11 4.27 15.21
C PHE A 174 -19.51 2.94 15.87
N GLY A 175 -19.03 2.69 17.08
CA GLY A 175 -19.27 1.46 17.82
C GLY A 175 -18.07 0.51 17.79
N THR A 176 -18.29 -0.66 18.38
CA THR A 176 -17.28 -1.69 18.59
C THR A 176 -17.80 -3.01 18.02
N ALA A 177 -17.03 -3.69 17.17
CA ALA A 177 -17.45 -4.97 16.61
C ALA A 177 -17.41 -6.08 17.68
N ALA A 178 -18.38 -6.99 17.60
CA ALA A 178 -18.53 -8.16 18.45
C ALA A 178 -19.10 -9.34 17.63
N GLY A 179 -19.11 -10.53 18.22
CA GLY A 179 -19.60 -11.76 17.59
C GLY A 179 -18.49 -12.65 17.00
N PRO A 180 -18.84 -13.76 16.32
CA PRO A 180 -17.95 -14.89 16.11
C PRO A 180 -16.68 -14.58 15.30
N LEU A 181 -16.72 -13.58 14.40
CA LEU A 181 -15.54 -13.16 13.64
C LEU A 181 -14.55 -12.31 14.46
N VAL A 182 -15.01 -11.69 15.54
CA VAL A 182 -14.15 -11.00 16.53
C VAL A 182 -13.58 -12.03 17.50
N ASP A 183 -14.38 -13.00 17.95
CA ASP A 183 -13.93 -14.08 18.84
C ASP A 183 -12.85 -14.97 18.19
N LEU A 184 -12.96 -15.23 16.88
CA LEU A 184 -11.94 -15.90 16.08
C LEU A 184 -10.68 -15.03 15.79
N GLY A 185 -10.69 -13.76 16.21
CA GLY A 185 -9.60 -12.81 16.02
C GLY A 185 -9.34 -12.43 14.55
N ILE A 186 -10.38 -12.44 13.70
CA ILE A 186 -10.24 -12.18 12.26
C ILE A 186 -10.89 -10.89 11.78
N GLN A 187 -11.83 -10.30 12.52
CA GLN A 187 -12.45 -9.01 12.19
C GLN A 187 -11.73 -7.83 12.86
N ASN A 188 -11.72 -6.67 12.17
CA ASN A 188 -11.27 -5.41 12.78
C ASN A 188 -12.27 -4.96 13.85
N LYS A 189 -11.82 -4.82 15.12
CA LYS A 189 -12.70 -4.48 16.26
C LYS A 189 -13.22 -3.02 16.25
N PHE A 190 -12.42 -2.08 15.72
CA PHE A 190 -12.69 -0.63 15.80
C PHE A 190 -12.96 -0.01 14.41
N SER A 191 -13.61 1.15 14.42
CA SER A 191 -13.69 2.07 13.28
C SER A 191 -12.33 2.74 12.99
N MET A 192 -12.27 3.64 11.99
CA MET A 192 -11.02 4.34 11.65
C MET A 192 -10.91 5.74 12.28
N GLN A 193 -11.94 6.57 12.10
CA GLN A 193 -11.92 8.00 12.41
C GLN A 193 -11.67 8.30 13.89
N VAL A 194 -12.45 7.70 14.80
CA VAL A 194 -12.31 7.92 16.25
C VAL A 194 -10.93 7.47 16.76
N PRO A 195 -10.42 6.25 16.45
CA PRO A 195 -9.05 5.87 16.82
C PRO A 195 -7.92 6.76 16.31
N PHE A 196 -8.08 7.53 15.23
CA PHE A 196 -7.07 8.52 14.82
C PHE A 196 -7.03 9.71 15.79
N PHE A 197 -8.17 10.34 16.06
CA PHE A 197 -8.27 11.44 17.03
C PHE A 197 -7.84 11.00 18.43
N VAL A 198 -8.25 9.81 18.89
CA VAL A 198 -7.86 9.26 20.20
C VAL A 198 -6.35 9.07 20.31
N LYS A 199 -5.66 8.60 19.27
CA LYS A 199 -4.19 8.45 19.27
C LYS A 199 -3.47 9.80 19.31
N ALA A 200 -3.93 10.78 18.53
CA ALA A 200 -3.39 12.15 18.58
C ALA A 200 -3.57 12.76 19.98
N ALA A 201 -4.75 12.59 20.57
CA ALA A 201 -5.08 13.10 21.89
C ALA A 201 -4.30 12.44 23.03
N LEU A 202 -4.11 11.11 22.98
CA LEU A 202 -3.25 10.37 23.91
C LEU A 202 -1.78 10.83 23.83
N ALA A 203 -1.27 11.12 22.63
CA ALA A 203 0.11 11.58 22.44
C ALA A 203 0.34 12.99 23.02
N ARG A 204 -0.63 13.91 22.84
CA ARG A 204 -0.56 15.29 23.37
C ARG A 204 -1.10 15.47 24.79
N LYS A 205 -1.66 14.41 25.40
CA LYS A 205 -2.40 14.44 26.68
C LYS A 205 -3.54 15.48 26.73
N ARG A 206 -4.26 15.69 25.64
CA ARG A 206 -5.37 16.66 25.55
C ARG A 206 -6.29 16.32 24.37
N GLY A 207 -7.60 16.56 24.49
CA GLY A 207 -8.50 16.50 23.34
C GLY A 207 -8.14 17.57 22.29
N GLY A 208 -8.43 17.33 21.02
CA GLY A 208 -8.14 18.32 19.98
C GLY A 208 -8.98 18.21 18.72
N PHE A 209 -9.34 19.37 18.17
CA PHE A 209 -10.20 19.54 17.00
C PHE A 209 -9.47 20.26 15.86
N ILE A 210 -9.99 20.14 14.63
CA ILE A 210 -9.43 20.78 13.44
C ILE A 210 -10.09 22.16 13.25
N GLY A 211 -9.32 23.19 12.88
CA GLY A 211 -9.83 24.53 12.65
C GLY A 211 -10.51 25.12 13.88
N ALA A 212 -11.82 25.38 13.80
CA ALA A 212 -12.66 25.83 14.91
C ALA A 212 -13.53 24.70 15.52
N GLY A 213 -13.37 23.45 15.07
CA GLY A 213 -14.16 22.29 15.49
C GLY A 213 -15.63 22.31 15.08
N LYS A 214 -16.04 23.24 14.20
CA LYS A 214 -17.44 23.51 13.86
C LYS A 214 -18.02 22.64 12.75
N ASN A 215 -17.20 21.82 12.10
CA ASN A 215 -17.67 20.94 11.03
C ASN A 215 -18.59 19.83 11.59
N VAL A 216 -19.63 19.48 10.83
CA VAL A 216 -20.73 18.61 11.23
C VAL A 216 -20.82 17.39 10.30
N TRP A 217 -20.85 16.20 10.89
CA TRP A 217 -21.00 14.93 10.18
C TRP A 217 -22.22 14.14 10.65
N SER A 218 -22.93 13.54 9.70
CA SER A 218 -23.90 12.47 9.92
C SER A 218 -23.19 11.17 10.38
N ALA A 219 -23.80 10.45 11.31
CA ALA A 219 -23.28 9.19 11.86
C ALA A 219 -24.38 8.16 12.14
N ALA A 220 -23.99 6.89 12.19
CA ALA A 220 -24.81 5.76 12.63
C ALA A 220 -23.93 4.75 13.38
N SER A 221 -24.51 3.94 14.26
CA SER A 221 -23.73 2.86 14.89
C SER A 221 -23.48 1.72 13.91
N LEU A 222 -22.48 0.89 14.21
CA LEU A 222 -22.24 -0.37 13.52
C LEU A 222 -23.47 -1.29 13.58
N SER A 223 -24.21 -1.28 14.70
CA SER A 223 -25.42 -2.07 14.88
C SER A 223 -26.51 -1.63 13.89
N ASP A 224 -26.84 -0.34 13.90
CA ASP A 224 -27.84 0.24 13.01
C ASP A 224 -27.46 0.14 11.53
N THR A 225 -26.17 0.32 11.23
CA THR A 225 -25.62 0.17 9.87
C THR A 225 -25.76 -1.26 9.35
N VAL A 226 -25.36 -2.25 10.15
CA VAL A 226 -25.48 -3.67 9.78
C VAL A 226 -26.95 -4.09 9.71
N ASN A 227 -27.80 -3.54 10.58
CA ASN A 227 -29.24 -3.74 10.52
C ASN A 227 -29.83 -3.21 9.21
N PHE A 228 -29.37 -2.06 8.71
CA PHE A 228 -29.75 -1.56 7.39
C PHE A 228 -29.39 -2.53 6.25
N PHE A 229 -28.16 -3.06 6.24
CA PHE A 229 -27.75 -4.04 5.24
C PHE A 229 -28.67 -5.27 5.19
N ILE A 230 -29.16 -5.76 6.33
CA ILE A 230 -30.11 -6.88 6.38
C ILE A 230 -31.51 -6.46 5.92
N VAL A 231 -32.02 -5.30 6.36
CA VAL A 231 -33.33 -4.78 5.92
C VAL A 231 -33.36 -4.58 4.39
N LEU A 232 -32.31 -4.00 3.82
CA LEU A 232 -32.17 -3.83 2.38
C LEU A 232 -32.08 -5.19 1.65
N PHE A 233 -31.25 -6.11 2.13
CA PHE A 233 -31.09 -7.45 1.56
C PHE A 233 -32.41 -8.24 1.52
N ASP A 234 -33.19 -8.23 2.61
CA ASP A 234 -34.48 -8.91 2.65
C ASP A 234 -35.55 -8.20 1.81
N ALA A 235 -35.55 -6.87 1.77
CA ALA A 235 -36.46 -6.11 0.90
C ALA A 235 -36.21 -6.44 -0.58
N ILE A 236 -34.95 -6.46 -1.02
CA ILE A 236 -34.56 -6.83 -2.39
C ILE A 236 -34.94 -8.30 -2.67
N ARG A 237 -34.64 -9.23 -1.75
CA ARG A 237 -34.97 -10.66 -1.95
C ARG A 237 -36.48 -10.94 -1.99
N LYS A 238 -37.28 -10.13 -1.30
CA LYS A 238 -38.75 -10.26 -1.25
C LYS A 238 -39.43 -9.70 -2.50
N ASN A 239 -39.01 -8.53 -2.98
CA ASN A 239 -39.54 -7.94 -4.22
C ASN A 239 -38.54 -6.92 -4.83
N PRO A 240 -37.59 -7.36 -5.67
CA PRO A 240 -36.51 -6.50 -6.17
C PRO A 240 -37.00 -5.39 -7.09
N ASP A 241 -38.21 -5.51 -7.66
CA ASP A 241 -38.84 -4.49 -8.52
C ASP A 241 -39.46 -3.33 -7.74
N SER A 242 -39.60 -3.46 -6.41
CA SER A 242 -40.12 -2.40 -5.53
C SER A 242 -39.02 -1.57 -4.84
N ILE A 243 -37.75 -1.95 -4.99
CA ILE A 243 -36.62 -1.34 -4.28
C ILE A 243 -35.76 -0.58 -5.30
N GLY A 244 -35.64 0.73 -5.12
CA GLY A 244 -34.88 1.60 -6.01
C GLY A 244 -33.43 1.14 -6.20
N HIS A 245 -32.95 1.19 -7.45
CA HIS A 245 -31.61 0.77 -7.84
C HIS A 245 -31.01 1.75 -8.87
N GLY A 246 -29.72 1.64 -9.14
CA GLY A 246 -28.99 2.52 -10.06
C GLY A 246 -29.07 3.98 -9.64
N LYS A 247 -29.68 4.83 -10.48
CA LYS A 247 -29.95 6.25 -10.17
C LYS A 247 -30.67 6.41 -8.82
N ASP A 248 -31.60 5.50 -8.56
CA ASP A 248 -32.47 5.46 -7.38
C ASP A 248 -31.97 4.47 -6.31
N GLY A 249 -30.72 4.00 -6.46
CA GLY A 249 -30.07 3.01 -5.60
C GLY A 249 -29.27 3.57 -4.44
N TYR A 250 -29.26 4.88 -4.19
CA TYR A 250 -28.53 5.48 -3.08
C TYR A 250 -29.34 5.36 -1.78
N TYR A 251 -28.68 4.94 -0.69
CA TYR A 251 -29.31 4.71 0.61
C TYR A 251 -28.43 5.26 1.75
N PHE A 252 -28.80 6.45 2.26
CA PHE A 252 -28.05 7.12 3.32
C PHE A 252 -28.30 6.47 4.69
N VAL A 253 -27.21 6.03 5.34
CA VAL A 253 -27.28 5.38 6.66
C VAL A 253 -26.75 6.34 7.73
N GLU A 254 -27.69 7.03 8.38
CA GLU A 254 -27.45 7.98 9.46
C GLU A 254 -28.60 7.99 10.50
N ASN A 255 -28.29 8.41 11.73
CA ASN A 255 -29.27 8.60 12.81
C ASN A 255 -29.02 9.88 13.64
N LEU A 256 -27.80 10.42 13.60
CA LEU A 256 -27.39 11.57 14.41
C LEU A 256 -26.41 12.46 13.65
N GLU A 257 -26.30 13.72 14.07
CA GLU A 257 -25.26 14.65 13.63
C GLU A 257 -24.36 15.03 14.81
N TYR A 258 -23.04 15.04 14.60
CA TYR A 258 -22.03 15.42 15.59
C TYR A 258 -21.03 16.41 15.00
N SER A 259 -20.37 17.19 15.86
CA SER A 259 -19.33 18.13 15.49
C SER A 259 -17.91 17.66 15.87
N GLY A 260 -16.90 18.18 15.18
CA GLY A 260 -15.49 17.94 15.51
C GLY A 260 -15.13 18.36 16.94
N TYR A 261 -15.77 19.41 17.47
CA TYR A 261 -15.60 19.86 18.86
C TYR A 261 -16.17 18.86 19.88
N GLU A 262 -17.39 18.35 19.69
CA GLU A 262 -18.03 17.39 20.62
C GLU A 262 -17.20 16.10 20.78
N VAL A 263 -16.61 15.59 19.69
CA VAL A 263 -15.71 14.43 19.76
C VAL A 263 -14.41 14.78 20.47
N ALA A 264 -13.83 15.96 20.22
CA ALA A 264 -12.61 16.39 20.90
C ALA A 264 -12.83 16.59 22.41
N GLU A 265 -13.98 17.12 22.82
CA GLU A 265 -14.38 17.28 24.22
C GLU A 265 -14.62 15.92 24.88
N ALA A 266 -15.36 15.00 24.25
CA ALA A 266 -15.58 13.65 24.77
C ALA A 266 -14.26 12.89 25.00
N ILE A 267 -13.28 13.05 24.10
CA ILE A 267 -11.93 12.52 24.27
C ILE A 267 -11.22 13.20 25.45
N GLY A 268 -11.31 14.52 25.55
CA GLY A 268 -10.72 15.29 26.66
C GLY A 268 -11.25 14.84 28.03
N GLN A 269 -12.57 14.66 28.17
CA GLN A 269 -13.20 14.12 29.39
C GLN A 269 -12.63 12.73 29.74
N ALA A 270 -12.58 11.80 28.79
CA ALA A 270 -12.05 10.45 29.03
C ALA A 270 -10.54 10.44 29.38
N LEU A 271 -9.75 11.41 28.90
CA LEU A 271 -8.35 11.56 29.29
C LEU A 271 -8.19 12.07 30.73
N VAL A 272 -9.11 12.89 31.24
CA VAL A 272 -9.16 13.28 32.66
C VAL A 272 -9.64 12.11 33.53
N GLU A 273 -10.68 11.38 33.10
CA GLU A 273 -11.18 10.18 33.78
C GLU A 273 -10.10 9.08 33.91
N LEU A 274 -9.14 9.04 32.97
CA LEU A 274 -7.95 8.18 33.00
C LEU A 274 -6.77 8.71 33.82
N GLY A 275 -6.80 9.97 34.30
CA GLY A 275 -5.65 10.63 34.91
C GLY A 275 -4.48 10.86 33.95
N VAL A 276 -4.74 10.94 32.64
CA VAL A 276 -3.73 11.16 31.58
C VAL A 276 -3.58 12.65 31.25
N ALA A 277 -4.65 13.43 31.42
CA ALA A 277 -4.71 14.87 31.15
C ALA A 277 -5.21 15.65 32.39
N ASP A 278 -4.72 16.88 32.56
CA ASP A 278 -5.12 17.76 33.67
C ASP A 278 -6.40 18.58 33.37
N THR A 279 -6.85 18.60 32.11
CA THR A 279 -8.07 19.31 31.67
C THR A 279 -8.79 18.56 30.56
N ALA A 280 -10.13 18.64 30.59
CA ALA A 280 -11.01 18.07 29.57
C ALA A 280 -11.22 19.01 28.37
N GLU A 281 -10.91 20.31 28.53
CA GLU A 281 -11.11 21.33 27.48
C GLU A 281 -10.20 21.04 26.27
N PRO A 282 -10.74 20.78 25.06
CA PRO A 282 -9.92 20.51 23.88
C PRO A 282 -9.33 21.80 23.29
N ASN A 283 -8.26 21.67 22.50
CA ASN A 283 -7.67 22.81 21.76
C ASN A 283 -7.61 22.55 20.24
N ALA A 284 -7.49 23.61 19.45
CA ALA A 284 -7.23 23.49 18.02
C ALA A 284 -5.89 22.78 17.78
N LEU A 285 -5.86 21.77 16.92
CA LEU A 285 -4.64 21.10 16.45
C LEU A 285 -3.87 22.04 15.52
N SER A 286 -2.56 22.19 15.70
CA SER A 286 -1.71 22.95 14.77
C SER A 286 -1.49 22.20 13.45
N GLU A 287 -1.15 22.90 12.36
CA GLU A 287 -0.88 22.26 11.06
C GLU A 287 0.27 21.24 11.13
N GLU A 288 1.27 21.49 11.98
CA GLU A 288 2.35 20.54 12.27
C GLU A 288 1.82 19.29 12.97
N GLU A 289 0.97 19.44 13.99
CA GLU A 289 0.38 18.32 14.74
C GLU A 289 -0.60 17.50 13.86
N LEU A 290 -1.40 18.18 13.03
CA LEU A 290 -2.26 17.56 12.02
C LEU A 290 -1.44 16.71 11.05
N THR A 291 -0.37 17.29 10.49
CA THR A 291 0.51 16.60 9.53
C THR A 291 1.28 15.44 10.17
N GLN A 292 1.69 15.56 11.44
CA GLN A 292 2.40 14.50 12.17
C GLN A 292 1.48 13.35 12.64
N THR A 293 0.24 13.64 13.05
CA THR A 293 -0.63 12.64 13.71
C THR A 293 -1.72 12.07 12.81
N LEU A 294 -2.26 12.86 11.89
CA LEU A 294 -3.33 12.49 10.95
C LEU A 294 -2.81 12.40 9.49
N GLY A 295 -1.66 13.01 9.19
CA GLY A 295 -1.04 13.00 7.87
C GLY A 295 -1.90 13.69 6.81
N ASN A 296 -1.65 13.37 5.53
CA ASN A 296 -2.39 13.95 4.39
C ASN A 296 -3.90 13.64 4.39
N PHE A 297 -4.40 12.83 5.33
CA PHE A 297 -5.82 12.53 5.49
C PHE A 297 -6.56 13.59 6.33
N TRP A 298 -5.86 14.48 7.03
CA TRP A 298 -6.48 15.44 7.94
C TRP A 298 -7.57 16.35 7.32
N PRO A 299 -7.47 16.82 6.06
CA PRO A 299 -8.50 17.70 5.48
C PRO A 299 -9.86 17.00 5.35
N LEU A 300 -9.86 15.70 5.03
CA LEU A 300 -11.07 14.87 4.92
C LEU A 300 -11.77 14.64 6.27
N LEU A 301 -11.06 14.83 7.38
CA LEU A 301 -11.61 14.79 8.74
C LEU A 301 -12.20 16.14 9.20
N ALA A 302 -12.06 17.18 8.38
CA ALA A 302 -12.40 18.57 8.69
C ALA A 302 -13.55 19.13 7.82
N THR A 303 -14.09 18.33 6.90
CA THR A 303 -15.24 18.68 6.05
C THR A 303 -16.55 18.56 6.81
N ASN A 304 -17.64 19.10 6.26
CA ASN A 304 -19.00 18.72 6.59
C ASN A 304 -19.45 17.50 5.77
N SER A 305 -20.43 16.76 6.26
CA SER A 305 -21.19 15.76 5.48
C SER A 305 -22.55 15.52 6.16
N ARG A 306 -23.65 16.00 5.57
CA ARG A 306 -24.98 15.98 6.19
C ARG A 306 -26.02 15.31 5.30
N ALA A 307 -26.42 14.11 5.68
CA ALA A 307 -27.33 13.24 4.94
C ALA A 307 -28.67 13.05 5.68
N ARG A 308 -29.72 12.67 4.94
CA ARG A 308 -30.97 12.12 5.51
C ARG A 308 -31.36 10.84 4.77
N GLY A 309 -31.41 9.75 5.52
CA GLY A 309 -31.85 8.43 5.06
C GLY A 309 -33.36 8.29 5.02
N ASP A 310 -34.05 9.01 4.15
CA ASP A 310 -35.52 9.01 4.06
C ASP A 310 -36.04 7.82 3.25
N ARG A 311 -35.42 7.52 2.09
CA ARG A 311 -35.59 6.27 1.34
C ARG A 311 -35.19 5.08 2.19
N SER A 312 -34.08 5.20 2.92
CA SER A 312 -33.56 4.16 3.82
C SER A 312 -34.54 3.84 4.96
N ARG A 313 -35.09 4.85 5.64
CA ARG A 313 -36.19 4.68 6.63
C ARG A 313 -37.49 4.20 5.97
N GLY A 314 -37.74 4.57 4.72
CA GLY A 314 -38.87 4.10 3.91
C GLY A 314 -38.92 2.57 3.72
N LEU A 315 -37.79 1.86 3.79
CA LEU A 315 -37.72 0.40 3.82
C LEU A 315 -38.15 -0.22 5.17
N GLY A 316 -38.53 0.60 6.16
CA GLY A 316 -38.85 0.16 7.52
C GLY A 316 -37.63 0.05 8.44
N TRP A 317 -36.44 0.49 8.00
CA TRP A 317 -35.26 0.61 8.85
C TRP A 317 -35.50 1.67 9.94
N LYS A 318 -35.16 1.29 11.17
CA LYS A 318 -35.35 2.09 12.38
C LYS A 318 -34.05 2.05 13.19
N PRO A 319 -33.14 3.02 13.00
CA PRO A 319 -31.98 3.15 13.85
C PRO A 319 -32.37 3.55 15.27
N VAL A 320 -31.53 3.21 16.25
CA VAL A 320 -31.80 3.43 17.69
C VAL A 320 -30.65 4.12 18.42
N ASP A 321 -29.41 4.02 17.93
CA ASP A 321 -28.24 4.52 18.65
C ASP A 321 -28.05 6.03 18.40
N GLY A 322 -28.42 6.84 19.39
CA GLY A 322 -28.34 8.30 19.36
C GLY A 322 -26.96 8.88 19.75
N LYS A 323 -26.88 10.21 19.89
CA LYS A 323 -25.61 10.92 20.17
C LYS A 323 -24.89 10.41 21.41
N ASP A 324 -25.62 10.08 22.47
CA ASP A 324 -25.02 9.57 23.72
C ASP A 324 -24.25 8.26 23.52
N ALA A 325 -24.70 7.40 22.59
CA ALA A 325 -24.01 6.16 22.24
C ALA A 325 -22.71 6.42 21.45
N LEU A 326 -22.67 7.47 20.61
CA LEU A 326 -21.42 7.92 19.99
C LEU A 326 -20.45 8.45 21.04
N ILE A 327 -20.91 9.33 21.93
CA ILE A 327 -20.06 9.93 22.97
C ILE A 327 -19.50 8.86 23.92
N GLN A 328 -20.33 7.91 24.36
CA GLN A 328 -19.85 6.77 25.15
C GLN A 328 -18.83 5.92 24.38
N ASN A 329 -19.10 5.60 23.10
CA ASN A 329 -18.16 4.84 22.30
C ASN A 329 -16.82 5.57 22.07
N VAL A 330 -16.83 6.90 21.96
CA VAL A 330 -15.61 7.72 21.93
C VAL A 330 -14.82 7.54 23.23
N LYS A 331 -15.47 7.62 24.41
CA LYS A 331 -14.80 7.34 25.70
C LYS A 331 -14.25 5.92 25.77
N ASP A 332 -15.04 4.91 25.38
CA ASP A 332 -14.63 3.50 25.36
C ASP A 332 -13.38 3.28 24.49
N ASN A 333 -13.29 3.95 23.34
CA ASN A 333 -12.11 3.92 22.48
C ASN A 333 -10.87 4.51 23.18
N VAL A 334 -11.01 5.58 23.98
CA VAL A 334 -9.91 6.10 24.81
C VAL A 334 -9.52 5.08 25.89
N PHE A 335 -10.48 4.44 26.57
CA PHE A 335 -10.22 3.43 27.60
C PHE A 335 -9.60 2.13 27.05
N GLU A 336 -9.88 1.71 25.80
CA GLU A 336 -9.24 0.54 25.20
C GLU A 336 -7.88 0.86 24.55
N LEU A 337 -7.74 2.00 23.87
CA LEU A 337 -6.48 2.37 23.22
C LEU A 337 -5.42 2.83 24.23
N SER A 338 -5.80 3.44 25.36
CA SER A 338 -4.86 3.77 26.43
C SER A 338 -4.21 2.53 27.02
N LYS A 339 -4.95 1.42 27.22
CA LYS A 339 -4.41 0.13 27.69
C LYS A 339 -3.33 -0.42 26.75
N ALA A 340 -3.49 -0.27 25.43
CA ALA A 340 -2.47 -0.65 24.46
C ALA A 340 -1.19 0.22 24.57
N VAL A 341 -1.33 1.53 24.79
CA VAL A 341 -0.19 2.43 25.02
C VAL A 341 0.52 2.11 26.35
N MET A 342 -0.24 1.99 27.44
CA MET A 342 0.25 1.71 28.79
C MET A 342 0.95 0.35 28.88
N SER A 343 0.38 -0.71 28.31
CA SER A 343 1.05 -2.02 28.27
C SER A 343 2.33 -1.99 27.42
N SER A 344 2.38 -1.19 26.34
CA SER A 344 3.61 -1.04 25.54
C SER A 344 4.73 -0.30 26.28
N SER A 345 4.40 0.53 27.27
CA SER A 345 5.38 1.22 28.13
C SER A 345 5.75 0.39 29.36
N ASP A 346 4.82 -0.33 29.99
CA ASP A 346 5.12 -1.30 31.07
C ASP A 346 6.04 -2.43 30.55
N ASN A 347 5.82 -2.94 29.35
CA ASN A 347 6.70 -3.96 28.76
C ASN A 347 8.13 -3.43 28.48
N ARG A 348 8.29 -2.12 28.20
CA ARG A 348 9.63 -1.46 28.14
C ARG A 348 10.26 -1.29 29.52
N GLN A 349 9.46 -1.07 30.57
CA GLN A 349 9.97 -1.00 31.95
C GLN A 349 10.35 -2.39 32.49
N ARG A 350 9.60 -3.45 32.17
CA ARG A 350 9.94 -4.84 32.55
C ARG A 350 11.20 -5.36 31.85
N GLN A 351 11.38 -5.05 30.57
CA GLN A 351 12.67 -5.29 29.88
C GLN A 351 13.85 -4.49 30.47
N GLY A 352 13.60 -3.51 31.34
CA GLY A 352 14.62 -2.83 32.15
C GLY A 352 14.63 -3.24 33.64
N ARG A 353 13.94 -4.32 34.04
CA ARG A 353 13.79 -4.71 35.44
C ARG A 353 13.76 -6.22 35.73
N ASP A 354 13.60 -7.07 34.72
CA ASP A 354 13.64 -8.54 34.85
C ASP A 354 15.07 -9.12 34.80
N ASP A 355 16.00 -8.52 35.55
CA ASP A 355 17.41 -8.97 35.66
C ASP A 355 17.85 -9.12 37.13
N VAL A 356 16.95 -9.67 37.96
CA VAL A 356 17.23 -10.09 39.34
C VAL A 356 16.69 -11.51 39.56
N SER A 357 17.46 -12.51 39.14
CA SER A 357 17.34 -13.88 39.69
C SER A 357 18.56 -14.18 40.54
N SER A 358 18.33 -14.65 41.76
CA SER A 358 19.30 -14.54 42.86
C SER A 358 20.28 -15.71 42.94
N PHE A 359 21.58 -15.43 42.77
CA PHE A 359 22.66 -16.16 43.46
C PHE A 359 23.80 -15.19 43.81
N PHE A 360 24.32 -15.31 45.03
CA PHE A 360 25.39 -14.49 45.64
C PHE A 360 25.13 -12.98 45.84
N THR A 361 24.74 -12.62 47.07
CA THR A 361 25.20 -11.39 47.73
C THR A 361 26.68 -11.56 48.16
N PRO A 362 27.49 -10.49 48.19
CA PRO A 362 27.69 -9.81 49.48
C PRO A 362 27.95 -8.30 49.40
N GLU A 363 27.46 -7.56 50.41
CA GLU A 363 28.15 -6.34 50.87
C GLU A 363 29.07 -6.70 52.05
N ARG A 364 30.34 -6.28 51.99
CA ARG A 364 31.16 -6.06 53.19
C ARG A 364 32.30 -5.07 52.90
N ASN A 365 32.67 -4.32 53.92
CA ASN A 365 33.43 -3.08 53.78
C ASN A 365 34.97 -3.25 53.79
N THR A 366 35.62 -2.38 53.00
CA THR A 366 36.91 -1.69 53.27
C THR A 366 38.26 -2.46 53.29
N VAL A 367 39.32 -1.64 53.12
CA VAL A 367 40.76 -1.86 53.42
C VAL A 367 41.65 -2.39 52.28
N ASP A 368 42.32 -1.43 51.62
CA ASP A 368 43.78 -1.23 51.44
C ASP A 368 44.77 -2.42 51.22
N ARG A 369 45.83 -2.12 50.44
CA ARG A 369 47.17 -2.77 50.30
C ARG A 369 47.38 -4.14 49.61
N LEU A 370 48.17 -4.03 48.53
CA LEU A 370 49.45 -4.75 48.27
C LEU A 370 49.51 -6.28 48.03
N ASN A 371 49.90 -6.60 46.79
CA ASN A 371 51.08 -7.38 46.39
C ASN A 371 51.16 -8.93 46.62
N ASP A 372 52.03 -9.53 45.79
CA ASP A 372 52.61 -10.89 45.85
C ASP A 372 51.78 -12.17 45.51
N ASN A 373 52.04 -12.66 44.29
CA ASN A 373 52.67 -13.96 43.97
C ASN A 373 52.05 -15.32 44.43
N ARG A 374 51.81 -16.17 43.41
CA ARG A 374 51.78 -17.67 43.41
C ARG A 374 50.60 -18.29 44.21
N GLY A 375 50.05 -19.46 43.89
CA GLY A 375 50.28 -20.53 42.90
C GLY A 375 49.51 -21.79 43.39
N MET A 376 49.33 -22.94 42.73
CA MET A 376 49.63 -23.57 41.42
C MET A 376 48.50 -24.61 41.20
N SER A 377 48.19 -25.24 40.05
CA SER A 377 48.67 -25.30 38.65
C SER A 377 47.42 -25.64 37.78
N ALA A 378 47.39 -26.01 36.49
CA ALA A 378 48.37 -26.30 35.43
C ALA A 378 47.68 -26.02 34.05
N GLY A 379 48.28 -26.20 32.87
CA GLY A 379 49.65 -26.67 32.57
C GLY A 379 49.83 -27.24 31.15
N TYR A 380 49.36 -26.55 30.09
CA TYR A 380 49.77 -26.79 28.70
C TYR A 380 49.89 -25.44 27.97
N ASN A 381 50.89 -25.30 27.10
CA ASN A 381 51.30 -24.02 26.51
C ASN A 381 51.38 -24.04 24.97
N SER A 382 51.39 -22.85 24.37
CA SER A 382 51.31 -22.62 22.93
C SER A 382 52.65 -22.82 22.22
N ASN A 383 53.11 -24.06 22.08
CA ASN A 383 54.33 -24.36 21.29
C ASN A 383 54.36 -25.75 20.62
N SER A 384 53.18 -26.29 20.26
CA SER A 384 53.05 -27.52 19.47
C SER A 384 52.73 -27.20 18.01
N TYR A 385 53.47 -27.83 17.08
CA TYR A 385 53.34 -27.80 15.62
C TYR A 385 53.84 -26.56 14.87
N THR A 386 55.11 -26.63 14.46
CA THR A 386 55.59 -26.05 13.20
C THR A 386 56.12 -27.16 12.29
N HIS A 387 55.52 -27.34 11.11
CA HIS A 387 56.32 -27.72 9.95
C HIS A 387 55.83 -27.08 8.66
N THR A 388 56.79 -26.63 7.89
CA THR A 388 56.71 -25.76 6.72
C THR A 388 55.93 -26.35 5.54
N GLY A 389 54.88 -25.64 5.13
CA GLY A 389 54.89 -24.84 3.90
C GLY A 389 55.02 -25.53 2.53
N ARG A 390 54.06 -25.22 1.64
CA ARG A 390 54.30 -25.11 0.19
C ARG A 390 53.56 -23.88 -0.35
N GLN A 391 54.17 -23.17 -1.29
CA GLN A 391 53.63 -21.94 -1.87
C GLN A 391 52.59 -22.20 -2.97
N GLU A 392 51.76 -21.19 -3.22
CA GLU A 392 50.89 -21.11 -4.41
C GLU A 392 51.72 -20.97 -5.70
N PRO A 393 51.28 -21.54 -6.82
CA PRO A 393 51.66 -21.09 -8.16
C PRO A 393 50.74 -19.94 -8.61
N LEU A 394 51.31 -18.77 -8.88
CA LEU A 394 50.59 -17.59 -9.37
C LEU A 394 50.87 -17.34 -10.86
N LYS A 395 49.82 -16.99 -11.63
CA LYS A 395 49.77 -16.86 -13.11
C LYS A 395 49.97 -18.20 -13.85
N GLY A 396 49.27 -18.50 -14.95
CA GLY A 396 48.35 -17.69 -15.75
C GLY A 396 48.82 -17.64 -17.21
N GLY A 397 48.17 -18.41 -18.09
CA GLY A 397 48.51 -18.49 -19.52
C GLY A 397 47.51 -19.34 -20.31
N LYS A 398 46.98 -18.73 -21.37
CA LYS A 398 46.24 -19.23 -22.55
C LYS A 398 45.74 -20.69 -22.62
N ASP A 399 44.45 -20.78 -22.96
CA ASP A 399 43.94 -21.43 -24.18
C ASP A 399 44.47 -22.85 -24.53
N GLU A 400 43.83 -23.89 -23.98
CA GLU A 400 43.63 -25.17 -24.68
C GLU A 400 42.14 -25.53 -24.62
N GLU A 401 41.66 -26.26 -25.63
CA GLU A 401 40.28 -26.19 -26.13
C GLU A 401 39.24 -26.99 -25.30
N ASP A 402 38.00 -26.49 -25.23
CA ASP A 402 36.86 -27.23 -24.66
C ASP A 402 36.53 -28.47 -25.54
N GLU A 403 37.01 -29.66 -25.15
CA GLU A 403 36.52 -30.92 -25.74
C GLU A 403 35.00 -31.04 -25.50
N ALA A 404 34.24 -31.16 -26.59
CA ALA A 404 32.79 -31.04 -26.55
C ALA A 404 32.14 -32.15 -25.71
N TRP A 405 31.34 -31.74 -24.71
CA TRP A 405 30.61 -32.63 -23.82
C TRP A 405 29.54 -33.46 -24.57
N ASP A 406 29.93 -34.67 -25.01
CA ASP A 406 29.01 -35.63 -25.62
C ASP A 406 28.14 -36.34 -24.55
N VAL A 407 26.87 -35.96 -24.51
CA VAL A 407 25.84 -36.55 -23.63
C VAL A 407 25.52 -38.01 -24.01
N TYR A 408 25.83 -38.47 -25.22
CA TYR A 408 25.58 -39.85 -25.65
C TYR A 408 26.66 -40.84 -25.17
N ALA A 409 27.87 -40.38 -24.83
CA ALA A 409 28.97 -41.20 -24.34
C ALA A 409 28.71 -41.85 -22.95
N ASP A 410 27.82 -41.26 -22.14
CA ASP A 410 27.36 -41.85 -20.88
C ASP A 410 26.35 -42.98 -21.12
N PHE A 411 25.50 -42.87 -22.15
CA PHE A 411 24.47 -43.88 -22.45
C PHE A 411 25.01 -45.13 -23.14
N ASN A 412 26.14 -45.03 -23.86
CA ASN A 412 26.85 -46.17 -24.44
C ASN A 412 27.99 -46.71 -23.54
N ASN A 413 28.15 -46.15 -22.32
CA ASN A 413 29.11 -46.60 -21.30
C ASN A 413 30.59 -46.51 -21.74
N ALA A 414 30.90 -45.58 -22.66
CA ALA A 414 32.26 -45.26 -23.10
C ALA A 414 32.90 -44.09 -22.32
N GLY A 415 32.10 -43.29 -21.60
CA GLY A 415 32.58 -42.19 -20.78
C GLY A 415 33.49 -42.60 -19.59
N PRO A 416 34.38 -41.70 -19.13
CA PRO A 416 35.29 -41.96 -18.02
C PRO A 416 34.55 -42.18 -16.68
N ARG A 417 34.78 -43.34 -16.04
CA ARG A 417 34.02 -43.77 -14.84
C ARG A 417 34.54 -43.14 -13.55
N TYR A 418 33.99 -42.00 -13.17
CA TYR A 418 34.32 -41.28 -11.93
C TYR A 418 33.74 -41.91 -10.65
N SER A 419 34.24 -43.09 -10.24
CA SER A 419 33.97 -43.63 -8.89
C SER A 419 35.08 -44.55 -8.34
N THR A 420 36.04 -43.94 -7.62
CA THR A 420 37.04 -44.66 -6.81
C THR A 420 37.11 -44.06 -5.40
N ALA A 421 36.27 -44.55 -4.50
CA ALA A 421 36.32 -44.21 -3.07
C ALA A 421 36.97 -45.35 -2.27
N TYR A 422 37.88 -44.99 -1.36
CA TYR A 422 38.71 -45.88 -0.54
C TYR A 422 39.73 -46.72 -1.34
N GLY A 423 41.00 -46.28 -1.28
CA GLY A 423 42.12 -46.97 -1.91
C GLY A 423 43.04 -47.65 -0.89
N THR A 424 43.33 -48.92 -1.13
CA THR A 424 44.60 -49.57 -0.78
C THR A 424 45.09 -50.29 -2.02
N GLY A 425 46.10 -49.74 -2.68
CA GLY A 425 46.57 -50.25 -3.97
C GLY A 425 47.71 -51.25 -3.81
N THR A 426 47.50 -52.48 -4.30
CA THR A 426 48.56 -53.29 -4.91
C THR A 426 47.98 -54.14 -6.03
N THR A 427 48.59 -54.02 -7.20
CA THR A 427 48.46 -54.84 -8.41
C THR A 427 48.13 -56.32 -8.18
N ASN A 428 47.05 -56.80 -8.82
CA ASN A 428 47.16 -57.94 -9.75
C ASN A 428 45.89 -58.10 -10.61
N SER A 429 46.10 -58.38 -11.90
CA SER A 429 45.04 -58.42 -12.92
C SER A 429 44.66 -59.85 -13.28
N ALA A 430 43.74 -60.47 -12.53
CA ALA A 430 43.09 -61.73 -12.90
C ALA A 430 41.78 -61.95 -12.13
N GLY A 431 40.82 -62.67 -12.72
CA GLY A 431 39.80 -63.36 -11.93
C GLY A 431 38.41 -62.72 -11.79
N TYR A 432 37.79 -62.27 -12.89
CA TYR A 432 36.33 -62.35 -13.00
C TYR A 432 35.96 -63.09 -14.30
N GLN A 433 35.48 -64.32 -14.16
CA GLN A 433 35.08 -65.14 -15.31
C GLN A 433 33.71 -64.70 -15.84
N GLN A 434 33.63 -64.52 -17.15
CA GLN A 434 32.37 -64.27 -17.84
C GLN A 434 31.60 -65.59 -17.96
N LEU A 435 30.49 -65.72 -17.23
CA LEU A 435 29.65 -66.92 -17.27
C LEU A 435 29.02 -67.09 -18.66
N GLN A 436 29.10 -68.29 -19.21
CA GLN A 436 28.59 -68.61 -20.54
C GLN A 436 27.06 -68.64 -20.55
N THR A 437 26.46 -68.06 -21.58
CA THR A 437 25.01 -68.14 -21.84
C THR A 437 24.63 -69.55 -22.28
N PRO A 438 23.65 -70.22 -21.63
CA PRO A 438 23.06 -71.43 -22.16
C PRO A 438 22.40 -71.16 -23.52
N PRO A 439 22.51 -72.07 -24.51
CA PRO A 439 21.92 -71.87 -25.83
C PRO A 439 20.40 -71.99 -25.81
N THR A 440 19.74 -71.17 -26.64
CA THR A 440 18.28 -71.21 -26.84
C THR A 440 17.84 -72.54 -27.46
N PRO A 441 16.92 -73.31 -26.84
CA PRO A 441 16.35 -74.50 -27.47
C PRO A 441 15.58 -74.13 -28.74
N SER A 442 15.88 -74.83 -29.84
CA SER A 442 15.20 -74.67 -31.13
C SER A 442 13.88 -75.44 -31.20
N ALA A 443 12.92 -74.88 -31.93
CA ALA A 443 11.88 -75.59 -32.69
C ALA A 443 11.12 -76.76 -32.01
N LEU A 444 9.90 -76.46 -31.56
CA LEU A 444 8.69 -77.30 -31.73
C LEU A 444 8.83 -78.82 -31.61
N GLU A 445 8.87 -79.35 -30.39
CA GLU A 445 8.37 -80.71 -30.12
C GLU A 445 6.93 -80.64 -29.57
N GLN A 446 5.98 -81.24 -30.28
CA GLN A 446 4.58 -81.32 -29.85
C GLN A 446 4.42 -82.51 -28.89
N GLN A 447 4.42 -82.26 -27.59
CA GLN A 447 4.01 -83.27 -26.61
C GLN A 447 2.49 -83.48 -26.70
N VAL A 448 2.09 -84.75 -26.77
CA VAL A 448 0.71 -85.23 -26.88
C VAL A 448 0.50 -86.22 -25.74
N ASP A 449 -0.69 -86.25 -25.14
CA ASP A 449 -1.00 -87.21 -24.08
C ASP A 449 -1.16 -88.65 -24.61
N SER A 450 -1.27 -89.61 -23.69
CA SER A 450 -1.49 -91.03 -23.99
C SER A 450 -2.88 -91.35 -24.57
N SER A 451 -3.62 -90.36 -25.06
CA SER A 451 -4.90 -90.51 -25.76
C SER A 451 -5.03 -89.62 -27.01
N GLY A 452 -3.95 -88.96 -27.43
CA GLY A 452 -3.80 -88.38 -28.77
C GLY A 452 -4.29 -86.94 -28.94
N ASN A 453 -4.68 -86.24 -27.87
CA ASN A 453 -5.21 -84.88 -27.96
C ASN A 453 -4.16 -83.80 -27.64
N LYS A 454 -4.33 -82.62 -28.25
CA LYS A 454 -3.49 -81.44 -27.98
C LYS A 454 -3.95 -80.73 -26.71
N VAL A 455 -3.04 -80.59 -25.75
CA VAL A 455 -3.26 -79.81 -24.52
C VAL A 455 -2.97 -78.33 -24.79
N GLU A 456 -3.98 -77.47 -24.64
CA GLU A 456 -3.83 -76.02 -24.77
C GLU A 456 -3.37 -75.41 -23.44
N MET A 457 -2.11 -74.94 -23.41
CA MET A 457 -1.47 -74.41 -22.19
C MET A 457 -1.96 -73.00 -21.86
N VAL A 458 -3.10 -72.89 -21.17
CA VAL A 458 -3.60 -71.63 -20.61
C VAL A 458 -2.67 -71.18 -19.47
N THR A 459 -1.81 -70.21 -19.76
CA THR A 459 -0.86 -69.62 -18.79
C THR A 459 -1.55 -68.68 -17.81
N VAL A 460 -2.25 -69.25 -16.82
CA VAL A 460 -2.73 -68.49 -15.66
C VAL A 460 -1.52 -68.03 -14.82
N PRO A 461 -1.33 -66.72 -14.54
CA PRO A 461 -0.23 -66.25 -13.70
C PRO A 461 -0.34 -66.80 -12.28
N ALA A 462 0.75 -67.40 -11.77
CA ALA A 462 0.78 -68.10 -10.49
C ALA A 462 0.84 -67.20 -9.24
N MET A 463 0.37 -65.95 -9.33
CA MET A 463 0.13 -65.06 -8.18
C MET A 463 -1.19 -64.31 -8.38
N GLY A 464 -2.03 -64.31 -7.34
CA GLY A 464 -3.34 -63.68 -7.35
C GLY A 464 -3.27 -62.15 -7.33
N ALA A 465 -4.43 -61.51 -7.55
CA ALA A 465 -4.57 -60.06 -7.51
C ALA A 465 -4.66 -59.52 -6.05
N GLU A 466 -3.64 -59.79 -5.24
CA GLU A 466 -3.55 -59.38 -3.83
C GLU A 466 -2.49 -58.30 -3.56
N TRP A 467 -2.37 -57.35 -4.50
CA TRP A 467 -1.81 -56.04 -4.18
C TRP A 467 -2.63 -55.41 -3.04
N SER A 468 -1.97 -54.95 -1.98
CA SER A 468 -2.69 -54.27 -0.90
C SER A 468 -3.40 -53.02 -1.44
N LYS A 469 -4.57 -52.72 -0.88
CA LYS A 469 -5.36 -51.53 -1.22
C LYS A 469 -4.56 -50.24 -1.03
N ASP A 470 -3.62 -50.24 -0.08
CA ASP A 470 -2.70 -49.13 0.16
C ASP A 470 -1.49 -49.11 -0.79
N GLU A 471 -1.04 -50.26 -1.31
CA GLU A 471 -0.01 -50.31 -2.36
C GLU A 471 -0.54 -49.81 -3.70
N LEU A 472 -1.74 -50.27 -4.09
CA LEU A 472 -2.50 -49.72 -5.23
C LEU A 472 -2.72 -48.21 -5.07
N ARG A 473 -3.05 -47.74 -3.86
CA ARG A 473 -3.13 -46.30 -3.55
C ARG A 473 -1.77 -45.61 -3.76
N ASN A 474 -0.68 -46.15 -3.22
CA ASN A 474 0.68 -45.59 -3.30
C ASN A 474 1.28 -45.62 -4.72
N MET A 475 0.78 -46.48 -5.60
CA MET A 475 1.09 -46.43 -7.04
C MET A 475 0.44 -45.22 -7.74
N THR A 476 -0.67 -44.68 -7.22
CA THR A 476 -1.34 -43.54 -7.87
C THR A 476 -0.49 -42.27 -7.89
N LYS A 477 -0.64 -41.47 -8.96
CA LYS A 477 -0.08 -40.11 -9.05
C LYS A 477 -0.58 -39.18 -7.92
N LYS A 478 -1.72 -39.51 -7.29
CA LYS A 478 -2.30 -38.75 -6.16
C LYS A 478 -1.54 -39.01 -4.86
N ALA A 479 -1.38 -40.27 -4.44
CA ALA A 479 -0.64 -40.60 -3.22
C ALA A 479 0.84 -40.16 -3.31
N ARG A 480 1.49 -40.34 -4.46
CA ARG A 480 2.85 -39.82 -4.72
C ARG A 480 2.97 -38.29 -4.71
N LYS A 481 1.85 -37.56 -4.71
CA LYS A 481 1.78 -36.10 -4.51
C LYS A 481 1.47 -35.76 -3.04
N GLU A 482 0.64 -36.56 -2.37
CA GLU A 482 0.37 -36.48 -0.93
C GLU A 482 1.66 -36.71 -0.12
N ASP A 483 2.37 -37.82 -0.31
CA ASP A 483 3.69 -38.12 0.31
C ASP A 483 4.72 -36.99 0.07
N LYS A 484 4.87 -36.53 -1.19
CA LYS A 484 5.75 -35.40 -1.51
C LYS A 484 5.35 -34.10 -0.83
N GLN A 485 4.08 -33.90 -0.47
CA GLN A 485 3.66 -32.77 0.35
C GLN A 485 3.94 -33.01 1.84
N GLU A 486 3.76 -34.22 2.35
CA GLU A 486 3.99 -34.56 3.76
C GLU A 486 5.49 -34.45 4.09
N ARG A 487 6.35 -35.07 3.29
CA ARG A 487 7.81 -34.94 3.37
C ARG A 487 8.29 -33.48 3.24
N ARG A 488 7.55 -32.62 2.53
CA ARG A 488 7.79 -31.17 2.51
C ARG A 488 7.35 -30.48 3.80
N LYS A 489 6.17 -30.81 4.36
CA LYS A 489 5.72 -30.34 5.69
C LYS A 489 6.72 -30.73 6.78
N GLU A 490 7.29 -31.93 6.72
CA GLU A 490 8.28 -32.42 7.67
C GLU A 490 9.63 -31.71 7.54
N CYS A 491 10.18 -31.59 6.34
CA CYS A 491 11.38 -30.78 6.10
C CYS A 491 11.20 -29.32 6.56
N TRP A 492 10.00 -28.74 6.37
CA TRP A 492 9.66 -27.41 6.87
C TRP A 492 9.58 -27.35 8.40
N LYS A 493 8.94 -28.32 9.05
CA LYS A 493 8.90 -28.46 10.52
C LYS A 493 10.31 -28.61 11.11
N ALA A 494 11.18 -29.40 10.48
CA ALA A 494 12.57 -29.60 10.90
C ALA A 494 13.41 -28.32 10.71
N TRP A 495 13.30 -27.64 9.56
CA TRP A 495 13.99 -26.37 9.33
C TRP A 495 13.54 -25.27 10.30
N ASN A 496 12.23 -25.16 10.56
CA ASN A 496 11.70 -24.18 11.50
C ASN A 496 12.13 -24.44 12.97
N ARG A 497 12.59 -25.66 13.27
CA ARG A 497 13.19 -26.12 14.54
C ARG A 497 14.73 -26.10 14.53
N ASP A 498 15.38 -25.51 13.52
CA ASP A 498 16.85 -25.53 13.28
C ASP A 498 17.47 -26.95 13.12
N GLN A 499 16.68 -28.02 13.01
CA GLN A 499 17.15 -29.41 12.94
C GLN A 499 17.71 -29.82 11.57
N ARG A 500 17.46 -29.02 10.52
CA ARG A 500 17.92 -29.24 9.14
C ARG A 500 18.05 -27.90 8.43
N GLY A 501 19.11 -27.68 7.66
CA GLY A 501 19.25 -26.47 6.84
C GLY A 501 18.42 -26.53 5.55
N MET A 502 18.09 -25.37 4.99
CA MET A 502 17.31 -25.24 3.74
C MET A 502 18.11 -25.74 2.54
N CYS A 503 19.40 -25.38 2.49
CA CYS A 503 20.40 -25.88 1.56
C CYS A 503 21.58 -26.45 2.36
N GLY A 504 21.69 -27.78 2.41
CA GLY A 504 22.73 -28.48 3.18
C GLY A 504 22.63 -28.29 4.71
N LYS A 505 23.73 -28.55 5.43
CA LYS A 505 23.77 -28.43 6.91
C LYS A 505 23.90 -26.99 7.43
N HIS A 506 24.27 -26.03 6.57
CA HIS A 506 24.76 -24.71 7.01
C HIS A 506 23.69 -23.59 6.96
N VAL A 507 22.66 -23.71 6.10
CA VAL A 507 21.60 -22.69 5.99
C VAL A 507 20.44 -22.98 6.95
N THR A 508 20.71 -22.93 8.25
CA THR A 508 19.69 -22.99 9.31
C THR A 508 18.79 -21.74 9.30
N ARG A 509 17.70 -21.73 10.07
CA ARG A 509 16.75 -20.60 10.08
C ARG A 509 17.44 -19.32 10.55
N ARG A 510 18.33 -19.41 11.53
CA ARG A 510 19.14 -18.29 12.03
C ARG A 510 20.06 -17.71 10.95
N VAL A 511 20.82 -18.56 10.26
CA VAL A 511 21.73 -18.14 9.19
C VAL A 511 20.96 -17.51 8.02
N PHE A 512 19.80 -18.06 7.67
CA PHE A 512 18.92 -17.48 6.65
C PHE A 512 18.43 -16.06 7.01
N VAL A 513 18.11 -15.79 8.28
CA VAL A 513 17.74 -14.44 8.74
C VAL A 513 18.91 -13.46 8.62
N PHE A 514 20.15 -13.86 8.94
CA PHE A 514 21.32 -13.01 8.74
C PHE A 514 21.64 -12.75 7.25
N ILE A 515 21.45 -13.75 6.38
CA ILE A 515 21.58 -13.58 4.93
C ILE A 515 20.52 -12.60 4.41
N LEU A 516 19.26 -12.74 4.82
CA LEU A 516 18.18 -11.85 4.44
C LEU A 516 18.42 -10.41 4.96
N PHE A 517 18.88 -10.25 6.20
CA PHE A 517 19.25 -8.97 6.76
C PHE A 517 20.41 -8.31 5.97
N GLY A 518 21.46 -9.08 5.64
CA GLY A 518 22.56 -8.60 4.80
C GLY A 518 22.11 -8.19 3.39
N LEU A 519 21.17 -8.92 2.80
CA LEU A 519 20.57 -8.59 1.50
C LEU A 519 19.71 -7.32 1.59
N CYS A 520 18.90 -7.15 2.63
CA CYS A 520 18.14 -5.93 2.88
C CYS A 520 19.06 -4.72 3.14
N ALA A 521 20.16 -4.91 3.87
CA ALA A 521 21.18 -3.87 4.08
C ALA A 521 21.89 -3.49 2.77
N ALA A 522 22.26 -4.47 1.93
CA ALA A 522 22.84 -4.23 0.61
C ALA A 522 21.88 -3.46 -0.31
N ILE A 523 20.59 -3.83 -0.34
CA ILE A 523 19.55 -3.08 -1.06
C ILE A 523 19.42 -1.65 -0.51
N GLY A 524 19.41 -1.47 0.81
CA GLY A 524 19.36 -0.14 1.44
C GLY A 524 20.56 0.74 1.07
N ILE A 525 21.77 0.17 1.02
CA ILE A 525 23.00 0.85 0.58
C ILE A 525 22.90 1.23 -0.90
N VAL A 526 22.47 0.31 -1.77
CA VAL A 526 22.28 0.60 -3.22
C VAL A 526 21.26 1.73 -3.40
N LEU A 527 20.10 1.66 -2.74
CA LEU A 527 19.07 2.70 -2.80
C LEU A 527 19.57 4.07 -2.28
N ALA A 528 20.40 4.09 -1.23
CA ALA A 528 20.99 5.33 -0.72
C ALA A 528 21.94 6.05 -1.70
N PHE A 529 22.45 5.32 -2.71
CA PHE A 529 23.26 5.87 -3.81
C PHE A 529 22.46 6.06 -5.12
N THR A 530 21.44 5.25 -5.40
CA THR A 530 20.67 5.32 -6.65
C THR A 530 19.46 6.24 -6.61
N ILE A 531 18.89 6.53 -5.43
CA ILE A 531 17.79 7.50 -5.30
C ILE A 531 18.34 8.92 -5.46
N PRO A 532 17.88 9.70 -6.46
CA PRO A 532 18.34 11.07 -6.66
C PRO A 532 17.79 12.00 -5.56
N ARG A 533 18.61 12.96 -5.15
CA ARG A 533 18.28 13.98 -4.15
C ARG A 533 17.95 15.30 -4.82
N VAL A 534 17.02 16.06 -4.24
CA VAL A 534 16.67 17.40 -4.73
C VAL A 534 17.93 18.29 -4.68
N PRO A 535 18.36 18.91 -5.79
CA PRO A 535 19.50 19.81 -5.78
C PRO A 535 19.12 21.13 -5.11
N ARG A 536 20.08 21.79 -4.45
CA ARG A 536 19.88 23.18 -4.01
C ARG A 536 20.04 24.08 -5.23
N ILE A 537 19.18 25.08 -5.37
CA ILE A 537 19.22 26.03 -6.49
C ILE A 537 19.50 27.43 -5.93
N THR A 538 20.42 28.16 -6.56
CA THR A 538 20.72 29.57 -6.25
C THR A 538 20.79 30.39 -7.54
N PHE A 539 20.65 31.72 -7.43
CA PHE A 539 20.95 32.60 -8.56
C PHE A 539 22.46 32.77 -8.75
N ASN A 540 22.88 32.98 -9.99
CA ASN A 540 24.24 33.41 -10.32
C ASN A 540 24.41 34.90 -9.94
N SER A 541 25.25 35.19 -8.93
CA SER A 541 25.28 36.47 -8.22
C SER A 541 25.76 37.71 -9.00
N ALA A 542 26.01 37.59 -10.31
CA ALA A 542 26.38 38.69 -11.19
C ALA A 542 25.19 39.23 -12.00
N THR A 543 24.24 38.36 -12.39
CA THR A 543 23.10 38.67 -13.26
C THR A 543 21.97 37.65 -13.03
N PRO A 544 21.05 37.88 -12.09
CA PRO A 544 19.99 36.90 -11.78
C PRO A 544 18.97 36.74 -12.92
N LEU A 545 18.67 37.84 -13.63
CA LEU A 545 18.03 37.86 -14.93
C LEU A 545 19.08 38.21 -15.99
N ALA A 546 19.14 37.40 -17.05
CA ALA A 546 19.96 37.65 -18.23
C ALA A 546 19.06 37.92 -19.45
N ASN A 547 19.57 38.68 -20.41
CA ASN A 547 18.85 38.98 -21.64
C ASN A 547 18.64 37.70 -22.48
N ALA A 548 17.51 37.62 -23.17
CA ALA A 548 17.21 36.52 -24.08
C ALA A 548 18.09 36.59 -25.34
N THR A 549 18.43 35.42 -25.89
CA THR A 549 19.32 35.28 -27.04
C THR A 549 18.91 34.12 -27.93
N GLY A 550 19.08 34.23 -29.25
CA GLY A 550 18.65 33.22 -30.21
C GLY A 550 17.11 33.15 -30.30
N ASP A 551 16.59 31.98 -30.66
CA ASP A 551 15.16 31.76 -30.99
C ASP A 551 14.19 32.16 -29.85
N TRP A 552 14.65 32.15 -28.59
CA TRP A 552 13.82 32.61 -27.46
C TRP A 552 13.60 34.14 -27.45
N ALA A 553 14.55 34.92 -27.98
CA ALA A 553 14.43 36.37 -28.08
C ALA A 553 13.42 36.82 -29.16
N THR A 554 13.13 35.96 -30.14
CA THR A 554 12.12 36.21 -31.19
C THR A 554 10.78 35.54 -30.90
N ALA A 555 10.74 34.53 -30.03
CA ALA A 555 9.51 33.82 -29.64
C ALA A 555 8.53 34.65 -28.79
N VAL A 556 9.02 35.66 -28.06
CA VAL A 556 8.19 36.57 -27.23
C VAL A 556 8.46 38.01 -27.66
N PRO A 557 7.44 38.81 -28.03
CA PRO A 557 7.64 40.20 -28.39
C PRO A 557 7.90 41.06 -27.14
N THR A 558 8.88 41.95 -27.21
CA THR A 558 9.15 42.98 -26.18
C THR A 558 8.13 44.13 -26.34
N ILE A 559 7.11 44.15 -25.49
CA ILE A 559 6.02 45.14 -25.49
C ILE A 559 5.89 45.73 -24.09
N PHE A 560 5.75 47.05 -24.01
CA PHE A 560 5.24 47.76 -22.84
C PHE A 560 4.20 48.76 -23.33
N SER A 561 3.00 48.71 -22.78
CA SER A 561 1.95 49.71 -23.03
C SER A 561 1.42 50.24 -21.70
N ARG A 562 0.99 51.52 -21.70
CA ARG A 562 0.28 52.15 -20.58
C ARG A 562 -1.24 52.05 -20.70
N SER A 563 -1.76 51.82 -21.91
CA SER A 563 -3.20 51.81 -22.20
C SER A 563 -3.52 50.76 -23.29
N PRO A 564 -4.12 49.61 -22.92
CA PRO A 564 -4.22 49.07 -21.55
C PRO A 564 -2.81 48.83 -20.97
N ALA A 565 -2.68 48.90 -19.65
CA ALA A 565 -1.38 48.73 -18.99
C ALA A 565 -0.91 47.27 -19.07
N ASN A 566 0.14 47.00 -19.85
CA ASN A 566 0.70 45.66 -19.99
C ASN A 566 2.21 45.67 -20.20
N PHE A 567 2.82 44.51 -19.98
CA PHE A 567 4.15 44.20 -20.52
C PHE A 567 4.26 42.74 -20.96
N SER A 568 5.17 42.51 -21.90
CA SER A 568 5.58 41.22 -22.46
C SER A 568 7.08 41.30 -22.78
N PHE A 569 7.90 40.35 -22.32
CA PHE A 569 9.29 40.20 -22.78
C PHE A 569 9.88 38.82 -22.47
N PRO A 570 10.83 38.32 -23.30
CA PRO A 570 11.62 37.14 -22.97
C PRO A 570 12.80 37.50 -22.06
N ALA A 571 13.11 36.62 -21.12
CA ALA A 571 14.31 36.67 -20.29
C ALA A 571 14.87 35.26 -20.03
N TYR A 572 16.06 35.17 -19.44
CA TYR A 572 16.59 33.95 -18.84
C TYR A 572 16.84 34.15 -17.35
N ALA A 573 16.33 33.26 -16.49
CA ALA A 573 16.83 33.17 -15.12
C ALA A 573 18.16 32.41 -15.11
N ALA A 574 19.22 33.03 -14.59
CA ALA A 574 20.55 32.44 -14.50
C ALA A 574 20.70 31.69 -13.16
N LEU A 575 20.44 30.38 -13.21
CA LEU A 575 20.40 29.52 -12.03
C LEU A 575 21.67 28.64 -11.96
N GLN A 576 22.16 28.44 -10.75
CA GLN A 576 23.22 27.49 -10.42
C GLN A 576 22.64 26.38 -9.54
N LEU A 577 22.87 25.12 -9.92
CA LEU A 577 22.38 23.95 -9.20
C LEU A 577 23.54 23.30 -8.46
N ASP A 578 23.38 23.06 -7.16
CA ASP A 578 24.27 22.22 -6.37
C ASP A 578 23.86 20.75 -6.51
N THR A 579 24.70 19.96 -7.18
CA THR A 579 24.54 18.51 -7.32
C THR A 579 25.58 17.72 -6.53
N THR A 580 26.29 18.33 -5.58
CA THR A 580 27.32 17.67 -4.75
C THR A 580 26.80 16.47 -3.98
N SER A 581 25.55 16.54 -3.50
CA SER A 581 24.86 15.48 -2.76
C SER A 581 24.38 14.31 -3.64
N ASN A 582 24.47 14.42 -4.96
CA ASN A 582 24.02 13.42 -5.92
C ASN A 582 25.17 12.60 -6.49
N PHE A 583 25.00 11.28 -6.53
CA PHE A 583 25.98 10.33 -7.07
C PHE A 583 25.74 10.01 -8.55
N LEU A 584 24.48 10.07 -9.01
CA LEU A 584 24.07 9.85 -10.40
C LEU A 584 23.58 11.16 -11.04
N PRO A 585 23.72 11.36 -12.37
CA PRO A 585 23.23 12.55 -13.05
C PRO A 585 21.71 12.73 -12.90
N LEU A 586 21.29 13.93 -12.50
CA LEU A 586 19.87 14.25 -12.35
C LEU A 586 19.20 14.34 -13.72
N ARG A 587 18.01 13.73 -13.84
CA ARG A 587 17.17 13.78 -15.04
C ARG A 587 15.85 14.47 -14.71
N PHE A 588 15.75 15.74 -15.10
CA PHE A 588 14.51 16.49 -15.04
C PHE A 588 13.60 16.06 -16.21
N THR A 589 12.34 15.78 -15.91
CA THR A 589 11.29 15.51 -16.91
C THR A 589 10.51 16.79 -17.25
N SER A 590 10.43 17.73 -16.30
CA SER A 590 10.01 19.13 -16.47
C SER A 590 10.60 19.94 -15.30
N LEU A 591 10.88 21.22 -15.56
CA LEU A 591 11.33 22.21 -14.57
C LEU A 591 10.59 23.51 -14.89
N LYS A 592 9.51 23.78 -14.16
CA LYS A 592 8.65 24.95 -14.37
C LYS A 592 9.04 26.09 -13.45
N ALA A 593 8.86 27.31 -13.94
CA ALA A 593 8.99 28.55 -13.19
C ALA A 593 7.69 29.34 -13.21
N GLU A 594 7.39 29.96 -12.07
CA GLU A 594 6.41 31.03 -11.92
C GLU A 594 7.13 32.20 -11.25
N VAL A 595 7.00 33.40 -11.81
CA VAL A 595 7.65 34.61 -11.30
C VAL A 595 6.60 35.52 -10.69
N PHE A 596 6.83 35.97 -9.46
CA PHE A 596 5.95 36.88 -8.72
C PHE A 596 6.70 38.17 -8.36
N ASP A 597 6.03 39.32 -8.40
CA ASP A 597 6.58 40.58 -7.88
C ASP A 597 6.66 40.53 -6.35
N LEU A 598 7.80 40.90 -5.76
CA LEU A 598 8.02 40.73 -4.31
C LEU A 598 7.21 41.73 -3.45
N ASN A 599 6.73 42.83 -4.04
CA ASN A 599 5.98 43.87 -3.32
C ASN A 599 4.46 43.65 -3.40
N THR A 600 3.94 43.05 -4.48
CA THR A 600 2.49 42.82 -4.69
C THR A 600 2.07 41.36 -4.68
N ASP A 601 3.03 40.43 -4.65
CA ASP A 601 2.89 38.96 -4.82
C ASP A 601 2.03 38.52 -6.03
N ARG A 602 1.87 39.40 -7.02
CA ARG A 602 1.21 39.06 -8.29
C ARG A 602 2.16 38.34 -9.23
N GLN A 603 1.63 37.36 -9.95
CA GLN A 603 2.36 36.66 -11.01
C GLN A 603 2.63 37.61 -12.19
N VAL A 604 3.88 37.62 -12.65
CA VAL A 604 4.43 38.50 -13.70
C VAL A 604 5.22 37.73 -14.76
N GLY A 605 5.29 36.40 -14.67
CA GLY A 605 5.93 35.56 -15.66
C GLY A 605 5.84 34.06 -15.40
N THR A 606 6.20 33.28 -16.42
CA THR A 606 6.23 31.81 -16.41
C THR A 606 7.42 31.27 -17.20
N GLY A 607 7.81 30.01 -17.00
CA GLY A 607 8.84 29.34 -17.79
C GLY A 607 8.82 27.82 -17.66
N ASP A 608 9.42 27.10 -18.61
CA ASP A 608 9.67 25.65 -18.52
C ASP A 608 10.96 25.31 -19.28
N LEU A 609 11.89 24.59 -18.63
CA LEU A 609 13.10 24.06 -19.30
C LEU A 609 12.84 22.70 -19.98
N GLY A 610 11.70 22.07 -19.71
CA GLY A 610 11.36 20.74 -20.19
C GLY A 610 12.31 19.66 -19.68
N LYS A 611 12.69 18.75 -20.59
CA LYS A 611 13.54 17.59 -20.26
C LYS A 611 15.01 17.96 -20.32
N ARG A 612 15.73 17.85 -19.19
CA ARG A 612 17.17 18.14 -19.12
C ARG A 612 17.93 17.16 -18.23
N VAL A 613 19.11 16.75 -18.67
CA VAL A 613 20.07 15.98 -17.86
C VAL A 613 21.12 16.94 -17.30
N ILE A 614 21.38 16.84 -16.00
CA ILE A 614 22.29 17.72 -15.24
C ILE A 614 23.37 16.83 -14.58
N PRO A 615 24.67 17.17 -14.69
CA PRO A 615 25.74 16.34 -14.16
C PRO A 615 25.70 16.24 -12.63
N ALA A 616 26.13 15.09 -12.12
CA ALA A 616 26.33 14.85 -10.68
C ALA A 616 27.58 15.55 -10.16
N ARG A 617 27.69 15.71 -8.84
CA ARG A 617 28.89 16.17 -8.12
C ARG A 617 29.50 17.48 -8.63
N GLY A 618 28.69 18.48 -8.95
CA GLY A 618 29.20 19.78 -9.38
C GLY A 618 28.23 20.94 -9.12
N PHE A 619 28.56 22.09 -9.72
CA PHE A 619 27.75 23.30 -9.65
C PHE A 619 27.31 23.80 -11.06
N PRO A 620 26.64 22.96 -11.88
CA PRO A 620 26.21 23.33 -13.22
C PRO A 620 25.31 24.56 -13.23
N ARG A 621 25.59 25.46 -14.18
CA ARG A 621 24.78 26.65 -14.47
C ARG A 621 23.78 26.34 -15.58
N ILE A 622 22.55 26.83 -15.45
CA ILE A 622 21.50 26.74 -16.46
C ILE A 622 20.92 28.13 -16.72
N LEU A 623 20.42 28.32 -17.94
CA LEU A 623 19.58 29.45 -18.31
C LEU A 623 18.16 28.91 -18.49
N LEU A 624 17.26 29.30 -17.60
CA LEU A 624 15.84 28.89 -17.63
C LEU A 624 15.05 29.95 -18.42
N PRO A 625 14.46 29.62 -19.59
CA PRO A 625 13.64 30.57 -20.35
C PRO A 625 12.44 31.03 -19.54
N LEU A 626 12.31 32.34 -19.40
CA LEU A 626 11.16 33.02 -18.81
C LEU A 626 10.45 33.84 -19.87
N ASN A 627 9.12 33.72 -19.88
CA ASN A 627 8.20 34.59 -20.58
C ASN A 627 7.57 35.51 -19.52
N MET A 628 7.96 36.78 -19.52
CA MET A 628 7.53 37.77 -18.54
C MET A 628 6.33 38.53 -19.10
N THR A 629 5.14 38.26 -18.57
CA THR A 629 3.88 38.83 -19.05
C THR A 629 3.01 39.29 -17.88
N PHE A 630 2.42 40.48 -18.03
CA PHE A 630 1.51 41.05 -17.04
C PHE A 630 0.51 42.00 -17.71
N THR A 631 -0.71 42.06 -17.18
CA THR A 631 -1.78 42.97 -17.61
C THR A 631 -2.47 43.59 -16.39
N ALA A 632 -2.83 44.86 -16.51
CA ALA A 632 -3.59 45.63 -15.54
C ALA A 632 -4.54 46.60 -16.26
N ALA A 633 -5.51 47.15 -15.53
CA ALA A 633 -6.47 48.10 -16.11
C ALA A 633 -5.80 49.44 -16.51
N ASN A 634 -5.00 50.01 -15.60
CA ASN A 634 -4.38 51.34 -15.73
C ASN A 634 -2.89 51.27 -15.37
N ASP A 635 -2.10 52.23 -15.85
CA ASP A 635 -0.66 52.38 -15.55
C ASP A 635 -0.36 52.77 -14.10
N SER A 636 -1.41 53.07 -13.32
CA SER A 636 -1.37 53.26 -11.87
C SER A 636 -1.19 51.96 -11.07
N ASP A 637 -1.21 50.77 -11.69
CA ASP A 637 -0.97 49.51 -10.98
C ASP A 637 0.47 49.41 -10.47
N THR A 638 0.63 49.16 -9.17
CA THR A 638 1.94 49.09 -8.52
C THR A 638 2.85 48.00 -9.09
N THR A 639 2.28 46.89 -9.54
CA THR A 639 3.04 45.80 -10.18
C THR A 639 3.57 46.25 -11.54
N TRP A 640 2.70 46.80 -12.39
CA TRP A 640 3.12 47.29 -13.71
C TRP A 640 4.19 48.38 -13.57
N LYS A 641 3.99 49.32 -12.62
CA LYS A 641 4.92 50.40 -12.35
C LYS A 641 6.29 49.92 -11.85
N ASN A 642 6.36 48.96 -10.91
CA ASN A 642 7.64 48.41 -10.42
C ASN A 642 8.52 47.91 -11.58
N TRP A 643 7.93 47.17 -12.51
CA TRP A 643 8.64 46.56 -13.64
C TRP A 643 8.94 47.56 -14.76
N TYR A 644 8.03 48.49 -15.03
CA TYR A 644 8.26 49.56 -15.99
C TYR A 644 9.37 50.52 -15.53
N ASP A 645 9.35 50.98 -14.27
CA ASP A 645 10.39 51.86 -13.71
C ASP A 645 11.77 51.17 -13.74
N ALA A 646 11.87 49.90 -13.36
CA ALA A 646 13.14 49.17 -13.39
C ALA A 646 13.71 48.92 -14.81
N CYS A 647 12.85 48.90 -15.83
CA CYS A 647 13.26 48.75 -17.24
C CYS A 647 13.43 50.07 -17.99
N LYS A 648 13.16 51.23 -17.38
CA LYS A 648 13.36 52.55 -18.01
C LYS A 648 14.80 52.80 -18.42
N ASN A 649 14.97 53.70 -19.39
CA ASN A 649 16.29 54.15 -19.81
C ASN A 649 17.05 54.82 -18.66
N ARG A 650 18.30 54.40 -18.43
CA ARG A 650 19.14 54.93 -17.34
C ARG A 650 19.39 56.43 -17.41
N ALA A 651 19.34 57.04 -18.59
CA ALA A 651 19.51 58.49 -18.76
C ALA A 651 18.33 59.34 -18.22
N ILE A 652 17.24 58.71 -17.77
CA ILE A 652 16.12 59.36 -17.08
C ILE A 652 16.43 59.55 -15.58
N TYR A 653 17.38 58.78 -15.02
CA TYR A 653 17.71 58.80 -13.59
C TYR A 653 18.88 59.75 -13.29
N PRO A 654 18.77 60.68 -12.30
CA PRO A 654 19.81 61.68 -12.03
C PRO A 654 21.19 61.13 -11.62
N ASP A 655 21.25 59.90 -11.11
CA ASP A 655 22.47 59.18 -10.73
C ASP A 655 22.89 58.12 -11.76
N GLY A 656 22.15 58.01 -12.88
CA GLY A 656 22.36 57.01 -13.93
C GLY A 656 22.03 55.57 -13.53
N LYS A 657 21.38 55.33 -12.38
CA LYS A 657 21.04 53.98 -11.91
C LYS A 657 19.54 53.69 -12.06
N ARG A 658 19.22 52.49 -12.55
CA ARG A 658 17.84 52.00 -12.63
C ARG A 658 17.39 51.51 -11.26
N THR A 659 16.09 51.56 -10.98
CA THR A 659 15.53 50.93 -9.77
C THR A 659 15.63 49.40 -9.87
N PRO A 660 16.01 48.69 -8.80
CA PRO A 660 16.16 47.23 -8.87
C PRO A 660 14.80 46.52 -8.92
N LEU A 661 14.70 45.51 -9.79
CA LEU A 661 13.62 44.54 -9.78
C LEU A 661 13.67 43.70 -8.49
N LYS A 662 12.50 43.49 -7.89
CA LYS A 662 12.32 42.63 -6.71
C LYS A 662 11.32 41.53 -7.06
N PHE A 663 11.78 40.29 -7.08
CA PHE A 663 10.94 39.17 -7.53
C PHE A 663 11.19 37.87 -6.76
N ARG A 664 10.15 37.03 -6.75
CA ARG A 664 10.11 35.71 -6.16
C ARG A 664 9.94 34.68 -7.27
N LEU A 665 10.91 33.79 -7.43
CA LEU A 665 10.90 32.71 -8.42
C LEU A 665 10.48 31.41 -7.72
N SER A 666 9.29 30.90 -8.06
CA SER A 666 8.80 29.59 -7.64
C SER A 666 9.18 28.55 -8.69
N LEU A 667 9.85 27.47 -8.28
CA LEU A 667 10.26 26.37 -9.16
C LEU A 667 9.52 25.08 -8.78
N ASP A 668 8.82 24.48 -9.74
CA ASP A 668 8.20 23.14 -9.63
C ASP A 668 9.03 22.14 -10.46
N MET A 669 9.55 21.10 -9.80
CA MET A 669 10.49 20.15 -10.39
C MET A 669 9.88 18.75 -10.46
N SER A 670 9.97 18.12 -11.63
CA SER A 670 9.77 16.67 -11.76
C SER A 670 11.09 16.00 -12.12
N ILE A 671 11.59 15.15 -11.20
CA ILE A 671 12.88 14.46 -11.29
C ILE A 671 12.61 12.96 -11.40
N LEU A 672 13.17 12.32 -12.42
CA LEU A 672 13.02 10.89 -12.63
C LEU A 672 13.63 10.09 -11.46
N GLY A 673 12.81 9.31 -10.76
CA GLY A 673 13.22 8.51 -9.59
C GLY A 673 12.75 9.06 -8.24
N LEU A 674 12.13 10.25 -8.20
CA LEU A 674 11.39 10.75 -7.04
C LEU A 674 9.87 10.68 -7.31
N PRO A 675 9.04 10.18 -6.37
CA PRO A 675 7.59 10.11 -6.55
C PRO A 675 6.92 11.49 -6.38
N ASN A 676 7.49 12.35 -5.56
CA ASN A 676 6.98 13.69 -5.29
C ASN A 676 7.60 14.72 -6.24
N ARG A 677 6.88 15.82 -6.50
CA ARG A 677 7.42 17.00 -7.20
C ARG A 677 7.89 18.03 -6.17
N PRO A 678 9.21 18.13 -5.87
CA PRO A 678 9.69 19.14 -4.94
C PRO A 678 9.51 20.54 -5.53
N LYS A 679 9.00 21.46 -4.70
CA LYS A 679 8.95 22.89 -5.00
C LYS A 679 10.08 23.62 -4.29
N THR A 680 10.62 24.66 -4.89
CA THR A 680 11.67 25.51 -4.29
C THR A 680 11.44 26.96 -4.67
N THR A 681 11.42 27.85 -3.68
CA THR A 681 11.20 29.28 -3.89
C THR A 681 12.50 30.03 -3.63
N LEU A 682 12.87 30.90 -4.57
CA LEU A 682 14.03 31.79 -4.48
C LEU A 682 13.53 33.24 -4.51
N GLN A 683 14.23 34.16 -3.85
CA GLN A 683 13.91 35.58 -3.83
C GLN A 683 15.12 36.41 -4.26
N VAL A 684 14.87 37.50 -4.98
CA VAL A 684 15.88 38.49 -5.36
C VAL A 684 15.34 39.88 -5.01
N ALA A 685 16.12 40.65 -4.25
CA ALA A 685 15.79 42.03 -3.86
C ALA A 685 16.59 43.09 -4.62
N ASP A 686 17.57 42.66 -5.42
CA ASP A 686 18.45 43.49 -6.22
C ASP A 686 18.74 42.77 -7.56
N ALA A 687 18.00 43.15 -8.61
CA ALA A 687 18.15 42.61 -9.96
C ALA A 687 17.99 43.72 -10.99
N GLU A 688 18.89 43.78 -11.97
CA GLU A 688 18.75 44.65 -13.12
C GLU A 688 17.73 44.11 -14.14
N CYS A 689 16.99 45.00 -14.80
CA CYS A 689 16.16 44.60 -15.94
C CYS A 689 17.04 44.23 -17.14
N PRO A 690 16.79 43.10 -17.84
CA PRO A 690 17.69 42.54 -18.86
C PRO A 690 17.89 43.39 -20.13
N PHE A 691 17.09 44.43 -20.34
CA PHE A 691 17.24 45.42 -21.41
C PHE A 691 16.85 46.82 -20.89
N GLU A 692 17.10 47.85 -21.68
CA GLU A 692 16.64 49.23 -21.43
C GLU A 692 15.55 49.60 -22.44
N LEU A 693 14.49 50.25 -21.96
CA LEU A 693 13.48 50.84 -22.84
C LEU A 693 14.03 52.08 -23.59
N PRO A 694 13.50 52.41 -24.78
CA PRO A 694 13.84 53.65 -25.49
C PRO A 694 13.54 54.90 -24.67
N LEU A 695 14.32 55.97 -24.86
CA LEU A 695 14.07 57.28 -24.23
C LEU A 695 12.65 57.82 -24.47
N ASN A 696 12.05 57.49 -25.63
CA ASN A 696 10.70 57.91 -26.01
C ASN A 696 9.61 56.90 -25.63
N SER A 697 9.86 55.97 -24.70
CA SER A 697 8.83 55.04 -24.20
C SER A 697 7.85 55.76 -23.28
N SER A 698 6.88 56.46 -23.86
CA SER A 698 5.76 57.14 -23.20
C SER A 698 4.66 56.20 -22.75
#